data_AF-A0A951LXW1-F1
#
_entry.id   AF-A0A951LXW1-F1
#
_cell.length_a   1.000
_cell.length_b   1.000
_cell.length_c   1.000
_cell.angle_alpha   90.00
_cell.angle_beta   90.00
_cell.angle_gamma   90.00
#
_symmetry.space_group_name_H-M   'P 1'
#
loop_
_entity.id
_entity.type
_entity.pdbx_description
1 polymer ?
#
loop_
_entity_poly.entity_id
_entity_poly.type
_entity_poly.pdbx_seq_one_letter_code
_entity_poly.pdbx_strand_id
1 'polypeptide(L)'
;MKPVLQARHARRTLSLLFSLLLTLSFASQNYLLTAQTSEPAPAAAKSAFRLERTQVAGGGELLTIFGSLDGLPHEGVQAAEVPLVSLLRDTLGDENPENDRLRYLWMLTYTKPTFWQKMAGAVPFLYTRVGNKKSAAKDSPPPAVIDLAATEQEVWQKFFWTALQSFVLDSYGIPLKAASRTYRRNIGDYRKAHVARALAILSLYESANGGTQLFTASEMHDIQARLMLTEKTLGGIVDDIYLQRVYEKQTTLAKDVRGHNWELLRQHAEAQGLYFEPLELPDGSATHAMLWVARPDLVKFKDRAFKSRFLNISNPWRDERLRYWEGYYETRYFDEENRPVEKETPGARPVQMIPLALYGLDHPKIPILLVDFRNSFNPKEREMSRRVIEDVAKNILSLSKFGDIPYFLGRTVYDFVTGRRGMDINQPTRLRTYSQLKLLLSLSASLEPELRDEISQRLERVSLNPLENGMEAEAKLAREQYAALLSYAQRADGLPAQLARDRRAEMVPLKHGKTGQVFFRLSNLLTFGIYTHREEATPQMLEQMELARRLSYHERYLREVARSSPVIEVVWNMDEVRRSLQFIAENGQQASSRTAKAVAQIFQRTEDAEARRLCLAGLYRINNEAAKKEMLALYRNDQVASTWRLLIAEHLRNAMREEQRINPKDAKVILSMVGQ
;
A
#
# COMPACT_ATOMS: atom_id res chain seq x y z
N MET A 1 19.15 26.30 60.48
CA MET A 1 17.73 26.27 60.02
C MET A 1 17.53 27.37 58.98
N LYS A 2 17.01 27.03 57.78
CA LYS A 2 16.86 27.81 56.52
C LYS A 2 17.74 27.24 55.40
N PRO A 3 17.37 26.08 54.83
CA PRO A 3 17.10 26.06 53.39
C PRO A 3 16.01 25.05 52.93
N VAL A 4 15.05 24.66 53.80
CA VAL A 4 14.01 23.68 53.42
C VAL A 4 12.72 24.35 52.89
N LEU A 5 12.53 25.65 53.14
CA LEU A 5 11.31 26.38 52.74
C LEU A 5 11.31 26.87 51.28
N GLN A 6 12.46 27.07 50.64
CA GLN A 6 12.51 27.55 49.25
C GLN A 6 12.18 26.46 48.21
N ALA A 7 12.48 25.19 48.48
CA ALA A 7 12.20 24.10 47.55
C ALA A 7 10.71 23.76 47.40
N ARG A 8 9.90 24.03 48.44
CA ARG A 8 8.43 23.81 48.40
C ARG A 8 7.69 24.88 47.59
N HIS A 9 8.20 26.12 47.53
CA HIS A 9 7.60 27.17 46.71
C HIS A 9 7.88 26.95 45.22
N ALA A 10 9.09 26.53 44.84
CA ALA A 10 9.44 26.25 43.44
C ALA A 10 8.61 25.10 42.83
N ARG A 11 8.27 24.06 43.62
CA ARG A 11 7.42 22.95 43.14
C ARG A 11 5.95 23.35 42.99
N ARG A 12 5.44 24.24 43.84
CA ARG A 12 4.06 24.75 43.73
C ARG A 12 3.90 25.70 42.55
N THR A 13 4.89 26.55 42.26
CA THR A 13 4.86 27.43 41.08
C THR A 13 4.98 26.64 39.78
N LEU A 14 5.79 25.58 39.73
CA LEU A 14 5.90 24.73 38.54
C LEU A 14 4.61 23.94 38.27
N SER A 15 3.93 23.44 39.32
CA SER A 15 2.67 22.70 39.17
C SER A 15 1.52 23.61 38.73
N LEU A 16 1.48 24.86 39.20
CA LEU A 16 0.49 25.86 38.76
C LEU A 16 0.73 26.30 37.31
N LEU A 17 1.98 26.48 36.89
CA LEU A 17 2.32 26.76 35.49
C LEU A 17 1.96 25.60 34.56
N PHE A 18 2.14 24.36 35.01
CA PHE A 18 1.80 23.17 34.21
C PHE A 18 0.28 22.97 34.10
N SER A 19 -0.48 23.23 35.17
CA SER A 19 -1.95 23.22 35.11
C SER A 19 -2.52 24.36 34.26
N LEU A 20 -1.93 25.56 34.31
CA LEU A 20 -2.35 26.70 33.49
C LEU A 20 -2.09 26.46 31.99
N LEU A 21 -0.94 25.85 31.65
CA LEU A 21 -0.59 25.46 30.28
C LEU A 21 -1.50 24.34 29.75
N LEU A 22 -1.92 23.38 30.59
CA LEU A 22 -2.88 22.36 30.18
C LEU A 22 -4.27 22.97 29.91
N THR A 23 -4.75 23.90 30.74
CA THR A 23 -6.07 24.53 30.53
C THR A 23 -6.10 25.44 29.30
N LEU A 24 -4.98 26.08 28.95
CA LEU A 24 -4.90 26.93 27.75
C LEU A 24 -4.87 26.09 26.46
N SER A 25 -4.28 24.89 26.47
CA SER A 25 -4.32 23.98 25.31
C SER A 25 -5.70 23.35 25.06
N PHE A 26 -6.51 23.09 26.09
CA PHE A 26 -7.89 22.62 25.92
C PHE A 26 -8.87 23.74 25.54
N ALA A 27 -8.63 24.98 26.00
CA ALA A 27 -9.43 26.14 25.58
C ALA A 27 -9.17 26.56 24.12
N SER A 28 -7.95 26.38 23.59
CA SER A 28 -7.65 26.65 22.18
C SER A 28 -8.25 25.62 21.21
N GLN A 29 -8.56 24.39 21.66
CA GLN A 29 -9.24 23.40 20.81
C GLN A 29 -10.74 23.66 20.70
N ASN A 30 -11.39 24.22 21.73
CA ASN A 30 -12.83 24.51 21.68
C ASN A 30 -13.18 25.81 20.94
N TYR A 31 -12.25 26.77 20.83
CA TYR A 31 -12.48 27.99 20.04
C TYR A 31 -12.25 27.82 18.52
N LEU A 32 -11.62 26.72 18.08
CA LEU A 32 -11.53 26.36 16.66
C LEU A 32 -12.77 25.59 16.15
N LEU A 33 -13.73 25.26 17.02
CA LEU A 33 -14.95 24.54 16.65
C LEU A 33 -16.21 25.42 16.48
N THR A 34 -16.12 26.75 16.65
CA THR A 34 -17.31 27.64 16.59
C THR A 34 -17.14 28.91 15.76
N ALA A 35 -16.22 28.91 14.79
CA ALA A 35 -16.15 29.95 13.75
C ALA A 35 -16.14 29.33 12.35
N GLN A 36 -17.10 28.46 12.06
CA GLN A 36 -17.55 28.22 10.68
C GLN A 36 -18.58 29.28 10.36
N THR A 37 -18.10 30.46 9.97
CA THR A 37 -18.89 31.40 9.18
C THR A 37 -19.27 30.65 7.91
N SER A 38 -20.57 30.55 7.66
CA SER A 38 -21.17 29.90 6.50
C SER A 38 -20.73 30.59 5.21
N GLU A 39 -19.59 30.19 4.68
CA GLU A 39 -19.31 30.28 3.25
C GLU A 39 -20.24 29.31 2.51
N PRO A 40 -20.90 29.73 1.42
CA PRO A 40 -21.72 28.83 0.64
C PRO A 40 -20.85 27.67 0.15
N ALA A 41 -21.24 26.45 0.51
CA ALA A 41 -20.57 25.22 0.10
C ALA A 41 -20.33 25.27 -1.42
N PRO A 42 -19.09 25.07 -1.90
CA PRO A 42 -18.85 24.93 -3.33
C PRO A 42 -19.74 23.78 -3.83
N ALA A 43 -20.48 24.04 -4.90
CA ALA A 43 -21.38 23.08 -5.54
C ALA A 43 -20.71 21.70 -5.58
N ALA A 44 -21.40 20.68 -5.04
CA ALA A 44 -20.89 19.33 -4.93
C ALA A 44 -20.25 18.88 -6.25
N ALA A 45 -18.92 18.83 -6.28
CA ALA A 45 -18.18 18.30 -7.41
C ALA A 45 -18.66 16.86 -7.61
N LYS A 46 -19.16 16.54 -8.82
CA LYS A 46 -19.49 15.16 -9.17
C LYS A 46 -18.29 14.29 -8.86
N SER A 47 -18.47 13.21 -8.10
CA SER A 47 -17.38 12.31 -7.75
C SER A 47 -16.73 11.80 -9.04
N ALA A 48 -15.43 12.03 -9.20
CA ALA A 48 -14.66 11.59 -10.38
C ALA A 48 -14.64 10.05 -10.54
N PHE A 49 -15.16 9.33 -9.55
CA PHE A 49 -15.27 7.89 -9.52
C PHE A 49 -16.71 7.41 -9.38
N ARG A 50 -17.05 6.34 -10.09
CA ARG A 50 -18.27 5.53 -9.89
C ARG A 50 -17.88 4.16 -9.37
N LEU A 51 -18.66 3.61 -8.46
CA LEU A 51 -18.48 2.24 -7.98
C LEU A 51 -19.61 1.35 -8.49
N GLU A 52 -19.27 0.12 -8.88
CA GLU A 52 -20.22 -0.91 -9.30
C GLU A 52 -20.03 -2.18 -8.46
N ARG A 53 -21.13 -2.74 -7.94
CA ARG A 53 -21.16 -4.02 -7.24
C ARG A 53 -21.87 -5.03 -8.14
N THR A 54 -21.19 -6.11 -8.49
CA THR A 54 -21.75 -7.20 -9.28
C THR A 54 -21.71 -8.48 -8.45
N GLN A 55 -22.88 -9.11 -8.28
CA GLN A 55 -22.97 -10.40 -7.59
C GLN A 55 -22.37 -11.51 -8.45
N VAL A 56 -21.61 -12.41 -7.82
CA VAL A 56 -20.99 -13.57 -8.44
C VAL A 56 -21.64 -14.82 -7.88
N ALA A 57 -22.02 -15.75 -8.75
CA ALA A 57 -22.61 -17.01 -8.33
C ALA A 57 -21.68 -17.76 -7.36
N GLY A 58 -22.28 -18.45 -6.39
CA GLY A 58 -21.55 -19.13 -5.33
C GLY A 58 -21.14 -18.24 -4.16
N GLY A 59 -21.68 -17.02 -4.04
CA GLY A 59 -21.49 -16.18 -2.85
C GLY A 59 -20.20 -15.36 -2.89
N GLY A 60 -19.92 -14.73 -4.03
CA GLY A 60 -18.85 -13.76 -4.16
C GLY A 60 -19.38 -12.44 -4.69
N GLU A 61 -18.63 -11.38 -4.49
CA GLU A 61 -19.00 -10.04 -4.92
C GLU A 61 -17.83 -9.37 -5.62
N LEU A 62 -18.08 -8.88 -6.82
CA LEU A 62 -17.12 -8.12 -7.60
C LEU A 62 -17.40 -6.63 -7.42
N LEU A 63 -16.40 -5.90 -6.93
CA LEU A 63 -16.47 -4.47 -6.67
C LEU A 63 -15.56 -3.77 -7.66
N THR A 64 -16.09 -2.92 -8.52
CA THR A 64 -15.31 -2.25 -9.58
C THR A 64 -15.39 -0.74 -9.45
N ILE A 65 -14.21 -0.11 -9.40
CA ILE A 65 -14.05 1.34 -9.40
C ILE A 65 -13.84 1.80 -10.84
N PHE A 66 -14.74 2.67 -11.30
CA PHE A 66 -14.66 3.39 -12.56
C PHE A 66 -14.18 4.80 -12.32
N GLY A 67 -13.39 5.35 -13.24
CA GLY A 67 -13.02 6.76 -13.25
C GLY A 67 -13.40 7.41 -14.58
N SER A 68 -13.81 8.69 -14.54
CA SER A 68 -13.94 9.49 -15.75
C SER A 68 -12.55 9.91 -16.22
N LEU A 69 -12.19 9.55 -17.46
CA LEU A 69 -10.91 9.97 -18.06
C LEU A 69 -11.15 11.17 -18.97
N ASP A 70 -11.45 12.32 -18.36
CA ASP A 70 -11.74 13.58 -19.08
C ASP A 70 -10.51 14.12 -19.85
N GLY A 71 -9.35 13.48 -19.69
CA GLY A 71 -8.10 13.81 -20.37
C GLY A 71 -7.75 13.07 -21.64
N LEU A 72 -8.63 12.23 -22.18
CA LEU A 72 -8.41 11.55 -23.47
C LEU A 72 -9.29 12.16 -24.58
N PRO A 73 -8.77 12.37 -25.80
CA PRO A 73 -9.56 12.94 -26.91
C PRO A 73 -10.81 12.08 -27.19
N HIS A 74 -11.97 12.72 -27.29
CA HIS A 74 -13.27 12.06 -27.45
C HIS A 74 -13.68 12.03 -28.92
N GLU A 75 -13.74 10.83 -29.53
CA GLU A 75 -14.56 10.59 -30.71
C GLU A 75 -15.95 10.10 -30.26
N GLY A 76 -16.90 11.02 -30.12
CA GLY A 76 -18.31 10.76 -30.38
C GLY A 76 -19.11 9.81 -29.47
N VAL A 77 -18.82 9.65 -28.18
CA VAL A 77 -19.74 9.11 -27.15
C VAL A 77 -19.43 9.78 -25.81
N GLN A 78 -20.45 10.00 -24.96
CA GLN A 78 -20.34 10.49 -23.57
C GLN A 78 -19.05 10.01 -22.88
N ALA A 79 -18.36 10.92 -22.16
CA ALA A 79 -17.10 10.67 -21.43
C ALA A 79 -17.05 9.24 -20.88
N ALA A 80 -16.39 8.34 -21.62
CA ALA A 80 -16.59 6.92 -21.44
C ALA A 80 -15.80 6.47 -20.22
N GLU A 81 -16.48 6.37 -19.08
CA GLU A 81 -15.95 5.82 -17.84
C GLU A 81 -15.06 4.60 -18.11
N VAL A 82 -13.88 4.59 -17.49
CA VAL A 82 -12.93 3.50 -17.61
C VAL A 82 -12.91 2.71 -16.31
N PRO A 83 -13.13 1.39 -16.36
CA PRO A 83 -13.00 0.56 -15.17
C PRO A 83 -11.51 0.45 -14.83
N LEU A 84 -11.13 0.85 -13.62
CA LEU A 84 -9.73 0.98 -13.22
C LEU A 84 -9.27 -0.23 -12.39
N VAL A 85 -10.00 -0.51 -11.31
CA VAL A 85 -9.69 -1.55 -10.33
C VAL A 85 -10.92 -2.39 -10.07
N SER A 86 -10.78 -3.72 -10.06
CA SER A 86 -11.79 -4.64 -9.58
C SER A 86 -11.28 -5.45 -8.40
N LEU A 87 -12.12 -5.70 -7.41
CA LEU A 87 -11.83 -6.50 -6.23
C LEU A 87 -12.88 -7.60 -6.06
N LEU A 88 -12.44 -8.82 -5.76
CA LEU A 88 -13.32 -9.92 -5.37
C LEU A 88 -13.38 -10.05 -3.84
N ARG A 89 -14.59 -9.94 -3.29
CA ARG A 89 -14.95 -10.29 -1.91
C ARG A 89 -15.65 -11.65 -1.94
N ASP A 90 -15.25 -12.57 -1.07
CA ASP A 90 -15.87 -13.88 -0.89
C ASP A 90 -16.72 -13.86 0.38
N THR A 91 -18.04 -13.75 0.23
CA THR A 91 -19.02 -13.58 1.32
C THR A 91 -19.70 -14.87 1.75
N LEU A 92 -19.29 -16.01 1.19
CA LEU A 92 -19.97 -17.31 1.33
C LEU A 92 -21.45 -17.33 0.89
N GLY A 93 -21.99 -16.19 0.41
CA GLY A 93 -23.39 -16.02 0.03
C GLY A 93 -24.29 -15.56 1.18
N ASP A 94 -23.72 -15.14 2.30
CA ASP A 94 -24.45 -14.55 3.43
C ASP A 94 -24.16 -13.04 3.58
N GLU A 95 -24.80 -12.42 4.57
CA GLU A 95 -24.65 -10.99 4.88
C GLU A 95 -23.71 -10.75 6.08
N ASN A 96 -22.95 -11.75 6.53
CA ASN A 96 -22.13 -11.65 7.73
C ASN A 96 -20.69 -11.19 7.40
N PRO A 97 -20.32 -9.93 7.67
CA PRO A 97 -19.00 -9.41 7.34
C PRO A 97 -17.85 -10.07 8.14
N GLU A 98 -18.14 -10.85 9.19
CA GLU A 98 -17.12 -11.56 9.98
C GLU A 98 -16.47 -12.73 9.24
N ASN A 99 -17.13 -13.28 8.23
CA ASN A 99 -16.63 -14.39 7.42
C ASN A 99 -16.18 -13.96 6.01
N ASP A 100 -16.36 -12.67 5.69
CA ASP A 100 -15.95 -12.08 4.43
C ASP A 100 -14.44 -12.17 4.25
N ARG A 101 -14.02 -12.53 3.04
CA ARG A 101 -12.59 -12.57 2.70
C ARG A 101 -12.30 -11.86 1.39
N LEU A 102 -11.37 -10.92 1.44
CA LEU A 102 -10.83 -10.28 0.26
C LEU A 102 -9.90 -11.24 -0.49
N ARG A 103 -10.13 -11.43 -1.80
CA ARG A 103 -9.42 -12.39 -2.64
C ARG A 103 -8.51 -11.69 -3.63
N TYR A 104 -9.02 -11.39 -4.82
CA TYR A 104 -8.21 -10.92 -5.93
C TYR A 104 -8.43 -9.44 -6.14
N LEU A 105 -7.33 -8.73 -6.36
CA LEU A 105 -7.35 -7.37 -6.87
C LEU A 105 -6.83 -7.38 -8.30
N TRP A 106 -7.65 -6.91 -9.23
CA TRP A 106 -7.29 -6.72 -10.63
C TRP A 106 -7.10 -5.24 -10.92
N MET A 107 -5.98 -4.93 -11.55
CA MET A 107 -5.83 -3.68 -12.28
C MET A 107 -6.22 -3.96 -13.72
N LEU A 108 -7.29 -3.35 -14.20
CA LEU A 108 -7.81 -3.69 -15.53
C LEU A 108 -6.91 -3.16 -16.66
N THR A 109 -6.02 -2.21 -16.34
CA THR A 109 -4.92 -1.80 -17.21
C THR A 109 -3.76 -2.80 -17.25
N TYR A 110 -3.68 -3.75 -16.31
CA TYR A 110 -2.61 -4.75 -16.24
C TYR A 110 -2.93 -5.95 -17.11
N THR A 111 -2.16 -6.16 -18.18
CA THR A 111 -2.40 -7.25 -19.14
C THR A 111 -1.23 -8.22 -19.20
N LYS A 112 -1.50 -9.50 -19.53
CA LYS A 112 -0.43 -10.45 -19.88
C LYS A 112 0.31 -9.93 -21.13
N PRO A 113 1.66 -9.82 -21.11
CA PRO A 113 2.40 -9.33 -22.26
C PRO A 113 2.24 -10.20 -23.50
N THR A 114 2.26 -9.59 -24.68
CA THR A 114 2.26 -10.30 -25.97
C THR A 114 3.57 -11.05 -26.21
N PHE A 115 3.61 -11.95 -27.19
CA PHE A 115 4.85 -12.66 -27.54
C PHE A 115 6.02 -11.69 -27.84
N TRP A 116 5.77 -10.64 -28.62
CA TRP A 116 6.78 -9.63 -28.93
C TRP A 116 7.22 -8.82 -27.72
N GLN A 117 6.28 -8.44 -26.84
CA GLN A 117 6.62 -7.79 -25.58
C GLN A 117 7.45 -8.71 -24.68
N LYS A 118 7.14 -10.01 -24.62
CA LYS A 118 7.95 -10.98 -23.85
C LYS A 118 9.38 -11.09 -24.39
N MET A 119 9.53 -11.19 -25.70
CA MET A 119 10.84 -11.22 -26.36
C MET A 119 11.62 -9.94 -26.06
N ALA A 120 11.01 -8.78 -26.28
CA ALA A 120 11.61 -7.48 -25.95
C ALA A 120 12.00 -7.36 -24.47
N GLY A 121 11.12 -7.82 -23.58
CA GLY A 121 11.38 -7.85 -22.14
C GLY A 121 12.59 -8.70 -21.75
N ALA A 122 12.98 -9.66 -22.58
CA ALA A 122 14.15 -10.51 -22.36
C ALA A 122 15.44 -9.95 -22.97
N VAL A 123 15.40 -8.90 -23.79
CA VAL A 123 16.58 -8.30 -24.40
C VAL A 123 17.29 -7.40 -23.38
N PRO A 124 18.53 -7.72 -22.96
CA PRO A 124 19.32 -6.84 -22.11
C PRO A 124 19.51 -5.47 -22.78
N PHE A 125 19.50 -4.40 -21.98
CA PHE A 125 19.70 -3.03 -22.43
C PHE A 125 18.60 -2.45 -23.36
N LEU A 126 17.52 -3.18 -23.63
CA LEU A 126 16.36 -2.64 -24.33
C LEU A 126 15.49 -1.84 -23.36
N TYR A 127 15.62 -0.51 -23.40
CA TYR A 127 14.91 0.43 -22.52
C TYR A 127 13.89 1.28 -23.28
N THR A 128 13.09 0.63 -24.11
CA THR A 128 12.06 1.29 -24.92
C THR A 128 10.81 0.44 -24.95
N ARG A 129 9.64 1.08 -24.83
CA ARG A 129 8.34 0.45 -25.08
C ARG A 129 8.31 -0.21 -26.46
N VAL A 130 7.80 -1.45 -26.55
CA VAL A 130 7.66 -2.17 -27.82
C VAL A 130 6.18 -2.42 -28.12
N GLY A 131 5.61 -1.50 -28.91
CA GLY A 131 4.24 -1.57 -29.40
C GLY A 131 3.18 -1.50 -28.29
N ASN A 132 1.91 -1.49 -28.72
CA ASN A 132 0.75 -1.58 -27.83
C ASN A 132 0.05 -2.92 -28.07
N LYS A 133 -0.49 -3.50 -27.00
CA LYS A 133 -1.41 -4.63 -27.12
C LYS A 133 -2.73 -4.15 -27.73
N LYS A 134 -3.17 -4.84 -28.79
CA LYS A 134 -4.35 -4.42 -29.59
C LYS A 134 -5.69 -4.82 -28.98
N SER A 135 -5.71 -5.93 -28.24
CA SER A 135 -6.90 -6.48 -27.58
C SER A 135 -6.56 -7.34 -26.36
N ALA A 136 -7.47 -7.41 -25.40
CA ALA A 136 -7.45 -8.33 -24.28
C ALA A 136 -7.81 -9.76 -24.74
N ALA A 137 -7.41 -10.75 -23.94
CA ALA A 137 -7.80 -12.13 -24.19
C ALA A 137 -9.29 -12.29 -23.81
N LYS A 138 -10.13 -12.70 -24.77
CA LYS A 138 -11.59 -12.80 -24.57
C LYS A 138 -12.00 -13.97 -23.66
N ASP A 139 -11.26 -15.07 -23.71
CA ASP A 139 -11.66 -16.34 -23.07
C ASP A 139 -10.91 -16.65 -21.76
N SER A 140 -10.03 -15.76 -21.32
CA SER A 140 -9.23 -15.96 -20.10
C SER A 140 -9.40 -14.78 -19.14
N PRO A 141 -9.50 -15.03 -17.82
CA PRO A 141 -9.63 -13.95 -16.86
C PRO A 141 -8.41 -13.02 -16.90
N PRO A 142 -8.60 -11.73 -16.59
CA PRO A 142 -7.49 -10.81 -16.45
C PRO A 142 -6.51 -11.31 -15.37
N PRO A 143 -5.20 -11.06 -15.53
CA PRO A 143 -4.23 -11.43 -14.51
C PRO A 143 -4.47 -10.61 -13.24
N ALA A 144 -4.69 -11.27 -12.10
CA ALA A 144 -4.76 -10.59 -10.81
C ALA A 144 -3.40 -9.96 -10.48
N VAL A 145 -3.42 -8.75 -9.94
CA VAL A 145 -2.21 -8.05 -9.47
C VAL A 145 -1.76 -8.62 -8.14
N ILE A 146 -2.70 -8.99 -7.27
CA ILE A 146 -2.43 -9.65 -5.99
C ILE A 146 -3.62 -10.53 -5.59
N ASP A 147 -3.30 -11.63 -4.92
CA ASP A 147 -4.24 -12.38 -4.10
C ASP A 147 -4.02 -11.98 -2.63
N LEU A 148 -4.96 -11.21 -2.09
CA LEU A 148 -5.00 -10.70 -0.73
C LEU A 148 -5.18 -11.81 0.31
N ALA A 149 -5.82 -12.92 -0.06
CA ALA A 149 -6.02 -14.06 0.84
C ALA A 149 -4.77 -14.94 0.95
N ALA A 150 -3.92 -14.97 -0.08
CA ALA A 150 -2.77 -15.87 -0.17
C ALA A 150 -1.44 -15.15 -0.45
N THR A 151 -1.23 -13.96 0.14
CA THR A 151 -0.03 -13.14 -0.09
C THR A 151 1.30 -13.84 0.20
N GLU A 152 1.32 -14.84 1.07
CA GLU A 152 2.51 -15.66 1.35
C GLU A 152 2.99 -16.47 0.13
N GLN A 153 2.08 -16.89 -0.76
CA GLN A 153 2.43 -17.70 -1.94
C GLN A 153 3.40 -16.97 -2.86
N GLU A 154 3.21 -15.66 -3.01
CA GLU A 154 4.09 -14.84 -3.83
C GLU A 154 5.51 -14.77 -3.26
N VAL A 155 5.65 -14.71 -1.93
CA VAL A 155 6.95 -14.71 -1.26
C VAL A 155 7.68 -16.01 -1.53
N TRP A 156 6.99 -17.16 -1.39
CA TRP A 156 7.56 -18.46 -1.70
C TRP A 156 7.93 -18.60 -3.18
N GLN A 157 7.09 -18.11 -4.09
CA GLN A 157 7.36 -18.11 -5.51
C GLN A 157 8.62 -17.29 -5.84
N LYS A 158 8.81 -16.13 -5.21
CA LYS A 158 10.04 -15.31 -5.36
C LYS A 158 11.27 -16.07 -4.86
N PHE A 159 11.21 -16.68 -3.68
CA PHE A 159 12.34 -17.47 -3.13
C PHE A 159 12.71 -18.66 -4.02
N PHE A 160 11.71 -19.43 -4.45
CA PHE A 160 11.93 -20.58 -5.32
C PHE A 160 12.54 -20.18 -6.66
N TRP A 161 12.01 -19.15 -7.32
CA TRP A 161 12.57 -18.71 -8.59
C TRP A 161 13.98 -18.15 -8.43
N THR A 162 14.28 -17.50 -7.31
CA THR A 162 15.63 -17.05 -6.97
C THR A 162 16.57 -18.26 -6.83
N ALA A 163 16.17 -19.26 -6.05
CA ALA A 163 16.94 -20.50 -5.89
C ALA A 163 17.12 -21.23 -7.23
N LEU A 164 16.05 -21.46 -8.01
CA LEU A 164 16.13 -22.12 -9.32
C LEU A 164 17.05 -21.36 -10.28
N GLN A 165 17.00 -20.03 -10.27
CA GLN A 165 17.88 -19.22 -11.11
C GLN A 165 19.34 -19.39 -10.70
N SER A 166 19.63 -19.34 -9.40
CA SER A 166 20.99 -19.53 -8.85
C SER A 166 21.53 -20.94 -9.08
N PHE A 167 20.71 -21.99 -8.98
CA PHE A 167 21.17 -23.38 -9.10
C PHE A 167 21.19 -23.89 -10.55
N VAL A 168 20.15 -23.60 -11.33
CA VAL A 168 19.94 -24.20 -12.65
C VAL A 168 20.32 -23.23 -13.75
N LEU A 169 19.68 -22.06 -13.83
CA LEU A 169 19.84 -21.17 -14.98
C LEU A 169 21.20 -20.48 -15.03
N ASP A 170 21.78 -20.14 -13.87
CA ASP A 170 23.11 -19.53 -13.78
C ASP A 170 24.23 -20.50 -14.19
N SER A 171 23.95 -21.81 -14.23
CA SER A 171 24.89 -22.86 -14.68
C SER A 171 24.97 -23.02 -16.21
N TYR A 172 23.98 -22.52 -16.98
CA TYR A 172 23.91 -22.67 -18.45
C TYR A 172 24.46 -21.47 -19.26
N GLY A 173 25.19 -20.56 -18.61
CA GLY A 173 25.96 -19.51 -19.29
C GLY A 173 25.33 -18.10 -19.29
N ILE A 174 26.16 -17.12 -19.68
CA ILE A 174 25.90 -15.67 -19.57
C ILE A 174 24.65 -15.17 -20.34
N PRO A 175 24.36 -15.57 -21.59
CA PRO A 175 23.25 -14.98 -22.34
C PRO A 175 21.86 -15.38 -21.80
N LEU A 176 21.68 -16.66 -21.43
CA LEU A 176 20.44 -17.16 -20.80
C LEU A 176 20.21 -16.52 -19.43
N LYS A 177 21.28 -16.32 -18.66
CA LYS A 177 21.28 -15.62 -17.38
C LYS A 177 20.87 -14.16 -17.52
N ALA A 178 21.51 -13.40 -18.40
CA ALA A 178 21.20 -11.99 -18.62
C ALA A 178 19.76 -11.79 -19.14
N ALA A 179 19.32 -12.62 -20.09
CA ALA A 179 17.98 -12.53 -20.66
C ALA A 179 16.89 -12.88 -19.63
N SER A 180 17.06 -13.97 -18.87
CA SER A 180 16.10 -14.38 -17.83
C SER A 180 16.02 -13.37 -16.68
N ARG A 181 17.16 -12.81 -16.24
CA ARG A 181 17.20 -11.74 -15.21
C ARG A 181 16.52 -10.47 -15.71
N THR A 182 16.81 -10.05 -16.95
CA THR A 182 16.21 -8.85 -17.55
C THR A 182 14.70 -9.02 -17.70
N TYR A 183 14.25 -10.17 -18.21
CA TYR A 183 12.83 -10.48 -18.32
C TYR A 183 12.11 -10.44 -16.97
N ARG A 184 12.69 -11.07 -15.93
CA ARG A 184 12.13 -11.06 -14.57
C ARG A 184 12.09 -9.67 -13.95
N ARG A 185 13.11 -8.85 -14.21
CA ARG A 185 13.14 -7.46 -13.78
C ARG A 185 12.01 -6.67 -14.45
N ASN A 186 11.93 -6.73 -15.79
CA ASN A 186 10.93 -6.00 -16.57
C ASN A 186 9.49 -6.41 -16.22
N ILE A 187 9.20 -7.71 -16.03
CA ILE A 187 7.87 -8.18 -15.61
C ILE A 187 7.55 -7.75 -14.16
N GLY A 188 8.55 -7.79 -13.27
CA GLY A 188 8.40 -7.34 -11.89
C GLY A 188 8.14 -5.83 -11.80
N ASP A 189 8.87 -5.04 -12.57
CA ASP A 189 8.73 -3.58 -12.64
C ASP A 189 7.39 -3.19 -13.29
N TYR A 190 6.95 -3.92 -14.32
CA TYR A 190 5.63 -3.75 -14.92
C TYR A 190 4.52 -4.00 -13.90
N ARG A 191 4.59 -5.11 -13.15
CA ARG A 191 3.61 -5.40 -12.09
C ARG A 191 3.63 -4.34 -10.98
N LYS A 192 4.82 -3.91 -10.52
CA LYS A 192 4.96 -2.87 -9.50
C LYS A 192 4.33 -1.54 -9.93
N ALA A 193 4.51 -1.14 -11.18
CA ALA A 193 3.87 0.07 -11.70
C ALA A 193 2.34 0.01 -11.59
N HIS A 194 1.73 -1.15 -11.87
CA HIS A 194 0.29 -1.35 -11.71
C HIS A 194 -0.15 -1.45 -10.24
N VAL A 195 0.66 -2.04 -9.34
CA VAL A 195 0.42 -1.99 -7.88
C VAL A 195 0.41 -0.56 -7.36
N ALA A 196 1.39 0.24 -7.77
CA ALA A 196 1.49 1.66 -7.40
C ALA A 196 0.31 2.47 -7.94
N ARG A 197 -0.13 2.17 -9.17
CA ARG A 197 -1.34 2.76 -9.75
C ARG A 197 -2.60 2.37 -8.97
N ALA A 198 -2.74 1.10 -8.58
CA ALA A 198 -3.84 0.62 -7.75
C ALA A 198 -3.93 1.40 -6.43
N LEU A 199 -2.80 1.55 -5.73
CA LEU A 199 -2.70 2.33 -4.50
C LEU A 199 -3.14 3.78 -4.69
N ALA A 200 -2.69 4.43 -5.77
CA ALA A 200 -3.06 5.80 -6.05
C ALA A 200 -4.57 5.93 -6.34
N ILE A 201 -5.16 5.03 -7.12
CA ILE A 201 -6.61 5.03 -7.38
C ILE A 201 -7.41 4.81 -6.10
N LEU A 202 -7.01 3.85 -5.26
CA LEU A 202 -7.70 3.55 -4.00
C LEU A 202 -7.63 4.74 -3.03
N SER A 203 -6.47 5.39 -2.93
CA SER A 203 -6.28 6.60 -2.11
C SER A 203 -7.12 7.77 -2.62
N LEU A 204 -7.16 8.00 -3.94
CA LEU A 204 -7.98 9.05 -4.54
C LEU A 204 -9.47 8.76 -4.34
N TYR A 205 -9.89 7.50 -4.53
CA TYR A 205 -11.26 7.06 -4.28
C TYR A 205 -11.70 7.31 -2.83
N GLU A 206 -10.85 6.95 -1.87
CA GLU A 206 -11.10 7.16 -0.44
C GLU A 206 -11.28 8.64 -0.10
N SER A 207 -10.40 9.50 -0.64
CA SER A 207 -10.48 10.95 -0.42
C SER A 207 -11.71 11.60 -1.06
N ALA A 208 -12.09 11.17 -2.27
CA ALA A 208 -13.18 11.76 -3.04
C ALA A 208 -14.56 11.39 -2.50
N ASN A 209 -14.69 10.20 -1.91
CA ASN A 209 -15.98 9.65 -1.49
C ASN A 209 -16.15 9.57 0.04
N GLY A 210 -15.24 10.14 0.82
CA GLY A 210 -15.41 10.37 2.26
C GLY A 210 -15.82 9.13 3.07
N GLY A 211 -15.45 7.93 2.63
CA GLY A 211 -15.79 6.66 3.31
C GLY A 211 -17.15 6.03 2.96
N THR A 212 -17.74 6.29 1.79
CA THR A 212 -18.99 5.62 1.36
C THR A 212 -18.94 4.08 1.46
N GLN A 213 -20.10 3.53 1.84
CA GLN A 213 -20.40 2.30 2.59
C GLN A 213 -19.95 0.92 2.06
N LEU A 214 -19.23 0.80 0.95
CA LEU A 214 -18.91 -0.53 0.36
C LEU A 214 -17.60 -1.15 0.84
N PHE A 215 -16.63 -0.30 1.19
CA PHE A 215 -15.43 -0.73 1.91
C PHE A 215 -15.47 -0.11 3.30
N THR A 216 -15.32 -0.95 4.32
CA THR A 216 -14.98 -0.44 5.65
C THR A 216 -13.60 0.24 5.59
N ALA A 217 -13.37 1.25 6.43
CA ALA A 217 -12.05 1.91 6.50
C ALA A 217 -10.93 0.89 6.77
N SER A 218 -11.21 -0.13 7.60
CA SER A 218 -10.29 -1.25 7.85
C SER A 218 -9.99 -2.07 6.61
N GLU A 219 -10.99 -2.43 5.80
CA GLU A 219 -10.76 -3.17 4.54
C GLU A 219 -9.90 -2.35 3.57
N MET A 220 -10.17 -1.05 3.44
CA MET A 220 -9.40 -0.16 2.57
C MET A 220 -7.94 -0.10 3.01
N HIS A 221 -7.69 0.12 4.31
CA HIS A 221 -6.33 0.14 4.85
C HIS A 221 -5.63 -1.21 4.72
N ASP A 222 -6.34 -2.34 4.89
CA ASP A 222 -5.80 -3.69 4.70
C ASP A 222 -5.35 -3.89 3.24
N ILE A 223 -6.21 -3.53 2.27
CA ILE A 223 -5.88 -3.61 0.83
C ILE A 223 -4.64 -2.75 0.54
N GLN A 224 -4.65 -1.50 0.96
CA GLN A 224 -3.54 -0.57 0.71
C GLN A 224 -2.24 -1.06 1.39
N ALA A 225 -2.30 -1.53 2.63
CA ALA A 225 -1.15 -2.11 3.33
C ALA A 225 -0.60 -3.34 2.60
N ARG A 226 -1.45 -4.26 2.13
CA ARG A 226 -1.04 -5.44 1.36
C ARG A 226 -0.36 -5.06 0.06
N LEU A 227 -0.89 -4.07 -0.66
CA LEU A 227 -0.26 -3.54 -1.87
C LEU A 227 1.10 -2.90 -1.58
N MET A 228 1.23 -2.08 -0.52
CA MET A 228 2.53 -1.50 -0.10
C MET A 228 3.54 -2.57 0.31
N LEU A 229 3.08 -3.65 0.94
CA LEU A 229 3.92 -4.77 1.35
C LEU A 229 4.37 -5.66 0.19
N THR A 230 3.66 -5.65 -0.94
CA THR A 230 4.01 -6.44 -2.14
C THR A 230 5.42 -6.08 -2.67
N GLU A 231 5.83 -4.82 -2.47
CA GLU A 231 7.17 -4.33 -2.81
C GLU A 231 8.28 -4.81 -1.86
N LYS A 232 7.92 -5.31 -0.67
CA LYS A 232 8.87 -5.79 0.35
C LYS A 232 9.11 -7.29 0.16
N THR A 233 10.36 -7.72 0.34
CA THR A 233 10.79 -9.11 0.15
C THR A 233 10.01 -10.12 0.99
N LEU A 234 9.66 -9.75 2.23
CA LEU A 234 8.91 -10.58 3.17
C LEU A 234 7.51 -10.03 3.47
N GLY A 235 7.01 -9.11 2.65
CA GLY A 235 5.77 -8.39 2.94
C GLY A 235 4.52 -9.28 3.00
N GLY A 236 4.48 -10.36 2.20
CA GLY A 236 3.37 -11.33 2.22
C GLY A 236 3.30 -12.21 3.47
N ILE A 237 4.29 -12.15 4.37
CA ILE A 237 4.30 -12.91 5.64
C ILE A 237 3.85 -12.02 6.81
N VAL A 238 3.66 -10.72 6.58
CA VAL A 238 3.18 -9.81 7.62
C VAL A 238 1.76 -10.21 8.03
N ASP A 239 1.58 -10.41 9.34
CA ASP A 239 0.32 -10.75 10.00
C ASP A 239 -0.66 -9.56 9.88
N ASP A 240 -1.95 -9.85 9.66
CA ASP A 240 -2.99 -8.85 9.35
C ASP A 240 -3.06 -7.73 10.40
N ILE A 241 -2.85 -8.08 11.68
CA ILE A 241 -2.81 -7.15 12.82
C ILE A 241 -1.77 -6.02 12.72
N TYR A 242 -0.83 -6.10 11.78
CA TYR A 242 0.18 -5.07 11.55
C TYR A 242 -0.12 -4.22 10.32
N LEU A 243 -1.12 -4.57 9.52
CA LEU A 243 -1.43 -3.88 8.26
C LEU A 243 -1.78 -2.42 8.51
N GLN A 244 -2.66 -2.14 9.47
CA GLN A 244 -3.01 -0.78 9.89
C GLN A 244 -1.77 0.05 10.25
N ARG A 245 -0.90 -0.49 11.11
CA ARG A 245 0.35 0.19 11.52
C ARG A 245 1.31 0.39 10.34
N VAL A 246 1.39 -0.59 9.44
CA VAL A 246 2.22 -0.48 8.23
C VAL A 246 1.69 0.64 7.35
N TYR A 247 0.37 0.68 7.14
CA TYR A 247 -0.30 1.74 6.38
C TYR A 247 0.01 3.12 6.98
N GLU A 248 -0.30 3.34 8.25
CA GLU A 248 -0.04 4.60 8.97
C GLU A 248 1.43 5.03 8.89
N LYS A 249 2.35 4.08 9.09
CA LYS A 249 3.79 4.37 9.03
C LYS A 249 4.22 4.76 7.62
N GLN A 250 3.72 4.08 6.59
CA GLN A 250 4.09 4.38 5.20
C GLN A 250 3.45 5.67 4.71
N THR A 251 2.21 5.97 5.10
CA THR A 251 1.53 7.22 4.72
C THR A 251 2.16 8.42 5.39
N THR A 252 2.51 8.31 6.68
CA THR A 252 3.27 9.35 7.41
C THR A 252 4.61 9.59 6.74
N LEU A 253 5.38 8.53 6.46
CA LEU A 253 6.67 8.65 5.77
C LEU A 253 6.53 9.28 4.38
N ALA A 254 5.50 8.92 3.62
CA ALA A 254 5.25 9.51 2.31
C ALA A 254 4.91 11.01 2.40
N LYS A 255 4.09 11.41 3.39
CA LYS A 255 3.77 12.82 3.66
C LYS A 255 5.01 13.62 4.06
N ASP A 256 5.83 13.09 4.96
CA ASP A 256 7.08 13.73 5.41
C ASP A 256 8.06 13.94 4.24
N VAL A 257 8.26 12.88 3.44
CA VAL A 257 9.12 12.92 2.25
C VAL A 257 8.62 13.96 1.25
N ARG A 258 7.30 13.99 1.00
CA ARG A 258 6.67 14.94 0.08
C ARG A 258 6.85 16.37 0.56
N GLY A 259 6.56 16.66 1.83
CA GLY A 259 6.74 17.99 2.41
C GLY A 259 8.20 18.45 2.36
N HIS A 260 9.14 17.55 2.68
CA HIS A 260 10.57 17.84 2.58
C HIS A 260 11.00 18.15 1.14
N ASN A 261 10.60 17.34 0.16
CA ASN A 261 10.94 17.53 -1.24
C ASN A 261 10.27 18.76 -1.85
N TRP A 262 9.04 19.06 -1.43
CA TRP A 262 8.33 20.28 -1.81
C TRP A 262 9.15 21.51 -1.43
N GLU A 263 9.58 21.59 -0.16
CA GLU A 263 10.34 22.74 0.34
C GLU A 263 11.73 22.82 -0.30
N LEU A 264 12.43 21.69 -0.45
CA LEU A 264 13.71 21.64 -1.13
C LEU A 264 13.60 22.14 -2.58
N LEU A 265 12.62 21.66 -3.33
CA LEU A 265 12.45 22.04 -4.74
C LEU A 265 12.08 23.52 -4.86
N ARG A 266 11.15 23.99 -4.02
CA ARG A 266 10.72 25.39 -3.96
C ARG A 266 11.89 26.34 -3.68
N GLN A 267 12.63 26.10 -2.59
CA GLN A 267 13.78 26.92 -2.21
C GLN A 267 14.85 26.95 -3.32
N HIS A 268 15.16 25.79 -3.91
CA HIS A 268 16.13 25.73 -4.99
C HIS A 268 15.66 26.41 -6.27
N ALA A 269 14.38 26.29 -6.63
CA ALA A 269 13.79 26.97 -7.78
C ALA A 269 13.84 28.49 -7.60
N GLU A 270 13.33 29.00 -6.47
CA GLU A 270 13.32 30.43 -6.15
C GLU A 270 14.74 31.01 -6.07
N ALA A 271 15.68 30.30 -5.45
CA ALA A 271 17.08 30.71 -5.39
C ALA A 271 17.74 30.80 -6.79
N GLN A 272 17.24 30.06 -7.77
CA GLN A 272 17.67 30.18 -9.16
C GLN A 272 16.91 31.25 -9.95
N GLY A 273 15.81 31.81 -9.42
CA GLY A 273 14.93 32.75 -10.13
C GLY A 273 13.87 32.05 -10.99
N LEU A 274 13.51 30.82 -10.64
CA LEU A 274 12.43 30.06 -11.28
C LEU A 274 11.16 30.12 -10.43
N TYR A 275 10.02 29.96 -11.09
CA TYR A 275 8.72 29.91 -10.41
C TYR A 275 8.38 28.45 -10.12
N PHE A 276 8.00 28.18 -8.88
CA PHE A 276 7.60 26.86 -8.41
C PHE A 276 6.07 26.80 -8.33
N GLU A 277 5.48 25.77 -8.92
CA GLU A 277 4.04 25.53 -8.88
C GLU A 277 3.76 24.08 -8.44
N PRO A 278 3.09 23.86 -7.29
CA PRO A 278 2.62 22.53 -6.94
C PRO A 278 1.45 22.11 -7.84
N LEU A 279 1.44 20.84 -8.25
CA LEU A 279 0.30 20.25 -8.95
C LEU A 279 -0.51 19.41 -7.96
N GLU A 280 -1.68 19.91 -7.62
CA GLU A 280 -2.61 19.26 -6.71
C GLU A 280 -3.41 18.18 -7.44
N LEU A 281 -3.51 17.03 -6.79
CA LEU A 281 -4.45 15.97 -7.16
C LEU A 281 -5.86 16.33 -6.69
N PRO A 282 -6.91 15.63 -7.17
CA PRO A 282 -8.28 15.81 -6.68
C PRO A 282 -8.45 15.61 -5.18
N ASP A 283 -7.53 14.90 -4.52
CA ASP A 283 -7.48 14.70 -3.07
C ASP A 283 -6.84 15.89 -2.31
N GLY A 284 -6.53 16.99 -3.00
CA GLY A 284 -5.85 18.17 -2.48
C GLY A 284 -4.36 17.98 -2.25
N SER A 285 -3.79 16.81 -2.61
CA SER A 285 -2.42 16.48 -2.29
C SER A 285 -1.47 16.82 -3.44
N ALA A 286 -0.43 17.63 -3.15
CA ALA A 286 0.57 18.04 -4.13
C ALA A 286 1.66 16.97 -4.29
N THR A 287 1.41 15.96 -5.13
CA THR A 287 2.38 14.87 -5.41
C THR A 287 3.46 15.26 -6.42
N HIS A 288 3.18 16.27 -7.24
CA HIS A 288 4.02 16.74 -8.32
C HIS A 288 4.20 18.24 -8.23
N ALA A 289 5.23 18.77 -8.88
CA ALA A 289 5.44 20.21 -9.00
C ALA A 289 6.08 20.55 -10.34
N MET A 290 5.66 21.66 -10.92
CA MET A 290 6.18 22.22 -12.17
C MET A 290 7.05 23.43 -11.88
N LEU A 291 8.12 23.56 -12.66
CA LEU A 291 8.98 24.75 -12.66
C LEU A 291 8.74 25.54 -13.93
N TRP A 292 8.59 26.84 -13.77
CA TRP A 292 8.33 27.78 -14.86
C TRP A 292 9.40 28.86 -14.93
N VAL A 293 9.50 29.47 -16.10
CA VAL A 293 10.27 30.70 -16.31
C VAL A 293 9.42 31.74 -17.01
N ALA A 294 9.47 32.97 -16.53
CA ALA A 294 8.85 34.09 -17.22
C ALA A 294 9.72 34.52 -18.40
N ARG A 295 9.12 34.76 -19.56
CA ARG A 295 9.86 35.21 -20.75
C ARG A 295 10.71 36.47 -20.52
N PRO A 296 10.25 37.50 -19.78
CA PRO A 296 11.07 38.66 -19.45
C PRO A 296 12.32 38.33 -18.63
N ASP A 297 12.24 37.31 -17.77
CA ASP A 297 13.34 36.91 -16.88
C ASP A 297 14.51 36.27 -17.65
N LEU A 298 14.25 35.71 -18.84
CA LEU A 298 15.30 35.19 -19.74
C LEU A 298 16.24 36.28 -20.25
N VAL A 299 15.75 37.52 -20.38
CA VAL A 299 16.56 38.68 -20.76
C VAL A 299 17.24 39.24 -19.51
N LYS A 300 16.49 39.43 -18.43
CA LYS A 300 16.96 40.00 -17.16
C LYS A 300 18.11 39.20 -16.55
N PHE A 301 18.06 37.86 -16.61
CA PHE A 301 19.03 36.99 -15.95
C PHE A 301 20.04 36.33 -16.90
N LYS A 302 20.19 36.81 -18.15
CA LYS A 302 21.05 36.21 -19.18
C LYS A 302 22.45 35.79 -18.69
N ASP A 303 23.09 36.63 -17.88
CA ASP A 303 24.45 36.41 -17.39
C ASP A 303 24.53 35.74 -16.01
N ARG A 304 23.37 35.43 -15.40
CA ARG A 304 23.28 34.80 -14.09
C ARG A 304 23.84 33.38 -14.12
N ALA A 305 24.68 33.06 -13.12
CA ALA A 305 25.14 31.69 -12.91
C ALA A 305 23.97 30.80 -12.45
N PHE A 306 23.86 29.61 -13.04
CA PHE A 306 22.81 28.64 -12.73
C PHE A 306 23.41 27.33 -12.18
N LYS A 307 22.91 26.89 -11.03
CA LYS A 307 23.35 25.64 -10.38
C LYS A 307 22.49 24.46 -10.85
N SER A 308 22.85 23.89 -12.00
CA SER A 308 22.09 22.80 -12.64
C SER A 308 22.10 21.46 -11.90
N ARG A 309 23.05 21.22 -10.97
CA ARG A 309 23.25 19.90 -10.35
C ARG A 309 22.07 19.39 -9.54
N PHE A 310 21.34 20.28 -8.84
CA PHE A 310 20.19 19.88 -8.04
C PHE A 310 18.95 19.71 -8.93
N LEU A 311 18.62 20.74 -9.70
CA LEU A 311 17.43 20.75 -10.55
C LEU A 311 17.54 19.77 -11.73
N ASN A 312 18.74 19.34 -12.10
CA ASN A 312 18.96 18.35 -13.16
C ASN A 312 18.48 18.80 -14.55
N ILE A 313 18.38 20.11 -14.75
CA ILE A 313 18.02 20.75 -16.01
C ILE A 313 19.15 21.67 -16.48
N SER A 314 19.23 21.91 -17.78
CA SER A 314 20.23 22.84 -18.35
C SER A 314 20.01 24.28 -17.89
N ASN A 315 21.03 25.13 -17.97
CA ASN A 315 20.89 26.55 -17.60
C ASN A 315 19.84 27.24 -18.49
N PRO A 316 18.69 27.71 -17.96
CA PRO A 316 17.66 28.35 -18.76
C PRO A 316 18.07 29.75 -19.25
N TRP A 317 18.95 30.45 -18.52
CA TRP A 317 19.31 31.84 -18.82
C TRP A 317 20.17 32.00 -20.08
N ARG A 318 20.93 30.95 -20.40
CA ARG A 318 21.82 30.90 -21.58
C ARG A 318 21.22 30.08 -22.73
N ASP A 319 19.99 29.61 -22.60
CA ASP A 319 19.34 28.76 -23.58
C ASP A 319 18.62 29.60 -24.63
N GLU A 320 19.15 29.65 -25.85
CA GLU A 320 18.54 30.44 -26.93
C GLU A 320 17.17 29.90 -27.34
N ARG A 321 16.92 28.60 -27.16
CA ARG A 321 15.64 27.97 -27.49
C ARG A 321 14.48 28.53 -26.65
N LEU A 322 14.76 28.97 -25.43
CA LEU A 322 13.75 29.58 -24.56
C LEU A 322 13.38 31.00 -24.98
N ARG A 323 14.28 31.72 -25.68
CA ARG A 323 13.97 33.07 -26.19
C ARG A 323 13.01 33.03 -27.38
N TYR A 324 13.18 32.01 -28.22
CA TYR A 324 12.35 31.71 -29.38
C TYR A 324 11.51 30.46 -29.13
N TRP A 325 10.95 30.32 -27.94
CA TRP A 325 10.19 29.13 -27.57
C TRP A 325 8.93 29.00 -28.43
N GLU A 326 8.82 27.88 -29.14
CA GLU A 326 7.68 27.53 -30.00
C GLU A 326 6.75 26.48 -29.35
N GLY A 327 7.12 25.95 -28.19
CA GLY A 327 6.29 25.00 -27.46
C GLY A 327 5.17 25.68 -26.66
N TYR A 328 4.46 24.89 -25.86
CA TYR A 328 3.41 25.39 -24.98
C TYR A 328 3.91 26.51 -24.05
N TYR A 329 3.11 27.55 -23.88
CA TYR A 329 3.30 28.64 -22.92
C TYR A 329 1.95 29.06 -22.37
N GLU A 330 1.95 29.58 -21.14
CA GLU A 330 0.73 30.05 -20.47
C GLU A 330 0.86 31.56 -20.21
N THR A 331 -0.22 32.33 -20.39
CA THR A 331 -0.22 33.76 -20.03
C THR A 331 -0.82 33.93 -18.65
N ARG A 332 0.01 34.32 -17.68
CA ARG A 332 -0.42 34.64 -16.30
C ARG A 332 -0.36 36.13 -16.04
N TYR A 333 -1.15 36.62 -15.11
CA TYR A 333 -1.20 38.04 -14.76
C TYR A 333 -0.54 38.28 -13.41
N PHE A 334 0.26 39.34 -13.32
CA PHE A 334 0.99 39.71 -12.12
C PHE A 334 0.72 41.16 -11.74
N ASP A 335 0.75 41.48 -10.45
CA ASP A 335 0.72 42.87 -9.98
C ASP A 335 2.12 43.53 -10.05
N GLU A 336 2.22 44.77 -9.59
CA GLU A 336 3.50 45.51 -9.50
C GLU A 336 4.51 44.85 -8.53
N GLU A 337 4.02 44.10 -7.54
CA GLU A 337 4.82 43.35 -6.57
C GLU A 337 5.27 41.96 -7.11
N ASN A 338 4.91 41.61 -8.35
CA ASN A 338 5.13 40.30 -8.97
C ASN A 338 4.38 39.14 -8.28
N ARG A 339 3.24 39.42 -7.66
CA ARG A 339 2.32 38.38 -7.17
C ARG A 339 1.35 37.99 -8.28
N PRO A 340 1.01 36.71 -8.44
CA PRO A 340 0.00 36.28 -9.39
C PRO A 340 -1.36 36.84 -8.98
N VAL A 341 -2.09 37.42 -9.93
CA VAL A 341 -3.40 38.04 -9.74
C VAL A 341 -4.36 37.66 -10.88
N GLU A 342 -5.66 37.88 -10.67
CA GLU A 342 -6.65 37.73 -11.74
C GLU A 342 -6.47 38.81 -12.81
N LYS A 343 -6.88 38.51 -14.05
CA LYS A 343 -6.72 39.37 -15.22
C LYS A 343 -7.36 40.75 -15.03
N GLU A 344 -8.48 40.79 -14.31
CA GLU A 344 -9.30 41.97 -14.08
C GLU A 344 -8.75 42.87 -12.96
N THR A 345 -7.70 42.43 -12.25
CA THR A 345 -7.10 43.19 -11.14
C THR A 345 -6.46 44.48 -11.67
N PRO A 346 -6.75 45.67 -11.11
CA PRO A 346 -6.11 46.91 -11.52
C PRO A 346 -4.59 46.82 -11.42
N GLY A 347 -3.87 47.14 -12.50
CA GLY A 347 -2.42 47.02 -12.57
C GLY A 347 -1.88 45.63 -12.93
N ALA A 348 -2.76 44.66 -13.22
CA ALA A 348 -2.39 43.34 -13.73
C ALA A 348 -1.63 43.44 -15.07
N ARG A 349 -0.40 42.94 -15.11
CA ARG A 349 0.40 42.83 -16.33
C ARG A 349 0.45 41.38 -16.82
N PRO A 350 0.19 41.11 -18.11
CA PRO A 350 0.31 39.77 -18.67
C PRO A 350 1.78 39.36 -18.80
N VAL A 351 2.09 38.13 -18.43
CA VAL A 351 3.42 37.53 -18.47
C VAL A 351 3.33 36.14 -19.08
N GLN A 352 4.11 35.91 -20.13
CA GLN A 352 4.24 34.58 -20.73
C GLN A 352 5.15 33.71 -19.87
N MET A 353 4.59 32.61 -19.39
CA MET A 353 5.23 31.58 -18.57
C MET A 353 5.54 30.37 -19.44
N ILE A 354 6.79 29.94 -19.44
CA ILE A 354 7.25 28.77 -20.19
C ILE A 354 7.54 27.64 -19.19
N PRO A 355 6.96 26.44 -19.36
CA PRO A 355 7.25 25.33 -18.49
C PRO A 355 8.65 24.82 -18.77
N LEU A 356 9.46 24.61 -17.72
CA LEU A 356 10.82 24.11 -17.82
C LEU A 356 10.91 22.63 -17.50
N ALA A 357 10.29 22.22 -16.39
CA ALA A 357 10.41 20.85 -15.89
C ALA A 357 9.28 20.48 -14.94
N LEU A 358 8.98 19.17 -14.92
CA LEU A 358 8.02 18.56 -14.02
C LEU A 358 8.73 17.57 -13.10
N TYR A 359 8.46 17.68 -11.81
CA TYR A 359 9.05 16.83 -10.78
C TYR A 359 7.99 16.05 -10.03
N GLY A 360 8.37 14.88 -9.54
CA GLY A 360 7.62 14.15 -8.52
C GLY A 360 8.24 14.31 -7.14
N LEU A 361 7.39 14.45 -6.14
CA LEU A 361 7.76 14.80 -4.77
C LEU A 361 7.75 13.60 -3.80
N ASP A 362 7.19 12.45 -4.19
CA ASP A 362 7.05 11.27 -3.32
C ASP A 362 8.34 10.43 -3.17
N HIS A 363 9.45 10.84 -3.78
CA HIS A 363 10.69 10.06 -3.77
C HIS A 363 11.51 10.28 -2.48
N PRO A 364 11.94 9.23 -1.76
CA PRO A 364 12.46 9.34 -0.38
C PRO A 364 13.74 10.17 -0.16
N LYS A 365 14.41 10.66 -1.21
CA LYS A 365 15.69 11.39 -1.09
C LYS A 365 15.69 12.79 -1.68
N ILE A 366 15.19 12.91 -2.91
CA ILE A 366 15.20 14.14 -3.70
C ILE A 366 14.00 14.15 -4.65
N PRO A 367 13.50 15.33 -5.05
CA PRO A 367 12.53 15.45 -6.13
C PRO A 367 13.06 14.80 -7.41
N ILE A 368 12.24 13.96 -8.05
CA ILE A 368 12.62 13.30 -9.31
C ILE A 368 12.16 14.15 -10.49
N LEU A 369 13.08 14.50 -11.40
CA LEU A 369 12.74 15.03 -12.71
C LEU A 369 12.06 13.96 -13.57
N LEU A 370 10.82 14.22 -13.98
CA LEU A 370 9.97 13.33 -14.79
C LEU A 370 9.91 13.80 -16.24
N VAL A 371 9.71 15.10 -16.43
CA VAL A 371 9.65 15.72 -17.77
C VAL A 371 10.57 16.93 -17.79
N ASP A 372 11.38 17.02 -18.82
CA ASP A 372 12.12 18.21 -19.20
C ASP A 372 11.54 18.71 -20.53
N PHE A 373 10.96 19.90 -20.51
CA PHE A 373 10.28 20.45 -21.68
C PHE A 373 11.28 20.80 -22.79
N ARG A 374 12.54 21.06 -22.47
CA ARG A 374 13.58 21.41 -23.46
C ARG A 374 14.28 20.21 -24.05
N ASN A 375 14.35 19.11 -23.29
CA ASN A 375 14.93 17.85 -23.75
C ASN A 375 14.12 16.65 -23.23
N SER A 376 13.22 16.13 -24.06
CA SER A 376 12.35 15.00 -23.68
C SER A 376 13.13 13.72 -23.34
N PHE A 377 14.38 13.59 -23.79
CA PHE A 377 15.23 12.42 -23.51
C PHE A 377 16.09 12.58 -22.25
N ASN A 378 16.24 13.77 -21.67
CA ASN A 378 17.09 14.00 -20.50
C ASN A 378 16.73 13.09 -19.30
N PRO A 379 15.44 12.95 -18.90
CA PRO A 379 15.07 11.98 -17.85
C PRO A 379 15.41 10.54 -18.23
N LYS A 380 15.19 10.18 -19.50
CA LYS A 380 15.40 8.85 -20.07
C LYS A 380 16.88 8.45 -20.09
N GLU A 381 17.75 9.29 -20.64
CA GLU A 381 19.19 9.05 -20.74
C GLU A 381 19.82 8.82 -19.36
N ARG A 382 19.40 9.60 -18.37
CA ARG A 382 19.86 9.44 -16.98
C ARG A 382 19.45 8.12 -16.39
N GLU A 383 18.21 7.68 -16.65
CA GLU A 383 17.74 6.40 -16.15
C GLU A 383 18.38 5.23 -16.90
N MET A 384 18.57 5.34 -18.22
CA MET A 384 19.30 4.34 -19.02
C MET A 384 20.76 4.20 -18.56
N SER A 385 21.50 5.31 -18.38
CA SER A 385 22.89 5.28 -17.92
C SER A 385 23.03 4.53 -16.58
N ARG A 386 22.07 4.70 -15.67
CA ARG A 386 22.02 3.97 -14.39
C ARG A 386 21.66 2.50 -14.58
N ARG A 387 20.69 2.18 -15.44
CA ARG A 387 20.31 0.80 -15.77
C ARG A 387 21.48 0.02 -16.37
N VAL A 388 22.24 0.63 -17.28
CA VAL A 388 23.43 0.04 -17.88
C VAL A 388 24.46 -0.28 -16.80
N ILE A 389 24.75 0.65 -15.87
CA ILE A 389 25.69 0.41 -14.77
C ILE A 389 25.22 -0.78 -13.92
N GLU A 390 23.94 -0.85 -13.57
CA GLU A 390 23.41 -1.98 -12.80
C GLU A 390 23.46 -3.30 -13.56
N ASP A 391 23.10 -3.30 -14.84
CA ASP A 391 23.07 -4.51 -15.66
C ASP A 391 24.49 -5.03 -15.93
N VAL A 392 25.47 -4.14 -16.14
CA VAL A 392 26.90 -4.48 -16.22
C VAL A 392 27.40 -5.02 -14.89
N ALA A 393 27.09 -4.34 -13.77
CA ALA A 393 27.52 -4.78 -12.43
C ALA A 393 26.93 -6.15 -12.04
N LYS A 394 25.64 -6.40 -12.32
CA LYS A 394 24.94 -7.63 -11.92
C LYS A 394 25.17 -8.80 -12.89
N ASN A 395 25.38 -8.56 -14.17
CA ASN A 395 25.44 -9.63 -15.18
C ASN A 395 26.85 -9.90 -15.71
N ILE A 396 27.75 -8.91 -15.72
CA ILE A 396 29.10 -9.06 -16.29
C ILE A 396 30.15 -9.24 -15.17
N LEU A 397 30.02 -8.57 -14.03
CA LEU A 397 31.05 -8.59 -12.97
C LEU A 397 30.81 -9.62 -11.85
N SER A 398 29.68 -10.34 -11.82
CA SER A 398 29.37 -11.36 -10.79
C SER A 398 30.08 -12.73 -11.05
N LEU A 399 31.30 -12.70 -11.61
CA LEU A 399 31.97 -13.84 -12.27
C LEU A 399 32.72 -14.82 -11.35
N SER A 400 32.72 -14.65 -10.02
CA SER A 400 33.45 -15.55 -9.11
C SER A 400 32.54 -16.57 -8.43
N LYS A 401 32.93 -17.85 -8.47
CA LYS A 401 32.29 -18.98 -7.75
C LYS A 401 32.28 -18.83 -6.21
N PHE A 402 32.93 -17.79 -5.66
CA PHE A 402 32.93 -17.45 -4.22
C PHE A 402 32.49 -15.98 -3.95
N GLY A 403 31.81 -15.32 -4.90
CA GLY A 403 31.73 -13.86 -4.99
C GLY A 403 30.61 -13.10 -4.24
N ASP A 404 29.74 -13.74 -3.46
CA ASP A 404 28.58 -13.02 -2.90
C ASP A 404 28.93 -12.11 -1.71
N ILE A 405 29.92 -12.45 -0.88
CA ILE A 405 30.23 -11.70 0.36
C ILE A 405 30.96 -10.36 0.08
N PRO A 406 32.01 -10.29 -0.76
CA PRO A 406 32.68 -9.03 -1.07
C PRO A 406 31.77 -8.07 -1.87
N TYR A 407 30.86 -8.61 -2.68
CA TYR A 407 29.87 -7.84 -3.42
C TYR A 407 28.78 -7.27 -2.52
N PHE A 408 28.28 -8.03 -1.53
CA PHE A 408 27.37 -7.49 -0.52
C PHE A 408 28.02 -6.34 0.26
N LEU A 409 29.31 -6.45 0.60
CA LEU A 409 30.09 -5.38 1.24
C LEU A 409 30.32 -4.18 0.31
N GLY A 410 30.75 -4.40 -0.94
CA GLY A 410 30.99 -3.36 -1.93
C GLY A 410 29.73 -2.61 -2.34
N ARG A 411 28.61 -3.32 -2.50
CA ARG A 411 27.28 -2.74 -2.73
C ARG A 411 26.80 -1.98 -1.51
N THR A 412 27.00 -2.46 -0.30
CA THR A 412 26.61 -1.72 0.91
C THR A 412 27.40 -0.41 1.02
N VAL A 413 28.70 -0.42 0.72
CA VAL A 413 29.54 0.79 0.71
C VAL A 413 29.17 1.73 -0.44
N TYR A 414 28.95 1.19 -1.65
CA TYR A 414 28.52 1.98 -2.80
C TYR A 414 27.12 2.59 -2.60
N ASP A 415 26.13 1.80 -2.18
CA ASP A 415 24.76 2.22 -1.84
C ASP A 415 24.76 3.19 -0.64
N PHE A 416 25.71 3.07 0.30
CA PHE A 416 25.91 4.02 1.40
C PHE A 416 26.47 5.36 0.89
N VAL A 417 27.50 5.35 0.04
CA VAL A 417 28.13 6.56 -0.52
C VAL A 417 27.21 7.27 -1.50
N THR A 418 26.61 6.54 -2.43
CA THR A 418 25.62 7.06 -3.39
C THR A 418 24.32 7.43 -2.70
N GLY A 419 23.94 6.70 -1.64
CA GLY A 419 22.84 7.02 -0.76
C GLY A 419 23.00 8.35 -0.04
N ARG A 420 24.20 8.65 0.47
CA ARG A 420 24.55 9.95 1.07
C ARG A 420 24.70 11.08 0.05
N ARG A 421 24.96 10.76 -1.23
CA ARG A 421 25.09 11.73 -2.33
C ARG A 421 23.77 12.01 -3.07
N GLY A 422 22.63 11.49 -2.57
CA GLY A 422 21.31 11.72 -3.19
C GLY A 422 21.13 11.03 -4.54
N MET A 423 22.00 10.08 -4.92
CA MET A 423 21.84 9.32 -6.15
C MET A 423 20.70 8.29 -5.97
N ASP A 424 19.68 8.45 -6.80
CA ASP A 424 18.51 7.58 -6.89
C ASP A 424 18.89 6.26 -7.57
N ILE A 425 18.99 5.20 -6.75
CA ILE A 425 19.28 3.80 -7.16
C ILE A 425 17.98 2.95 -7.09
N ASN A 426 16.87 3.51 -6.60
CA ASN A 426 15.64 2.75 -6.39
C ASN A 426 14.65 3.02 -7.52
N GLN A 427 14.73 2.22 -8.58
CA GLN A 427 13.74 2.19 -9.66
C GLN A 427 12.26 2.10 -9.25
N PRO A 428 11.87 1.38 -8.16
CA PRO A 428 10.45 1.23 -7.82
C PRO A 428 9.75 2.56 -7.55
N THR A 429 10.43 3.50 -6.88
CA THR A 429 9.85 4.80 -6.51
C THR A 429 9.61 5.70 -7.72
N ARG A 430 10.44 5.62 -8.76
CA ARG A 430 10.25 6.37 -10.01
C ARG A 430 9.07 5.83 -10.82
N LEU A 431 8.93 4.51 -10.91
CA LEU A 431 7.77 3.86 -11.55
C LEU A 431 6.46 4.27 -10.88
N ARG A 432 6.44 4.32 -9.54
CA ARG A 432 5.31 4.83 -8.77
C ARG A 432 4.98 6.27 -9.14
N THR A 433 5.96 7.16 -9.14
CA THR A 433 5.74 8.56 -9.51
C THR A 433 5.20 8.72 -10.94
N TYR A 434 5.75 8.01 -11.93
CA TYR A 434 5.19 8.04 -13.29
C TYR A 434 3.76 7.49 -13.34
N SER A 435 3.45 6.45 -12.56
CA SER A 435 2.09 5.90 -12.50
C SER A 435 1.09 6.88 -11.90
N GLN A 436 1.49 7.62 -10.86
CA GLN A 436 0.70 8.69 -10.24
C GLN A 436 0.52 9.87 -11.20
N LEU A 437 1.56 10.26 -11.94
CA LEU A 437 1.47 11.31 -12.95
C LEU A 437 0.50 10.93 -14.07
N LYS A 438 0.57 9.70 -14.61
CA LYS A 438 -0.39 9.22 -15.62
C LYS A 438 -1.83 9.32 -15.11
N LEU A 439 -2.07 8.98 -13.83
CA LEU A 439 -3.38 9.12 -13.22
C LEU A 439 -3.81 10.58 -13.08
N LEU A 440 -2.91 11.47 -12.64
CA LEU A 440 -3.17 12.90 -12.53
C LEU A 440 -3.59 13.46 -13.90
N LEU A 441 -2.84 13.16 -14.95
CA LEU A 441 -3.14 13.61 -16.31
C LEU A 441 -4.48 13.04 -16.80
N SER A 442 -4.83 11.81 -16.40
CA SER A 442 -6.06 11.17 -16.85
C SER A 442 -7.31 11.63 -16.09
N LEU A 443 -7.17 12.00 -14.81
CA LEU A 443 -8.29 12.29 -13.90
C LEU A 443 -8.49 13.80 -13.64
N SER A 444 -7.44 14.60 -13.79
CA SER A 444 -7.52 16.02 -13.45
C SER A 444 -7.91 16.88 -14.64
N ALA A 445 -8.96 17.69 -14.45
CA ALA A 445 -9.29 18.81 -15.31
C ALA A 445 -8.53 20.11 -14.91
N SER A 446 -7.69 20.07 -13.87
CA SER A 446 -6.98 21.27 -13.38
C SER A 446 -5.85 21.75 -14.29
N LEU A 447 -5.37 20.90 -15.20
CA LEU A 447 -4.36 21.27 -16.19
C LEU A 447 -5.02 21.68 -17.49
N GLU A 448 -4.50 22.74 -18.11
CA GLU A 448 -4.92 23.13 -19.46
C GLU A 448 -4.75 21.96 -20.44
N PRO A 449 -5.71 21.69 -21.34
CA PRO A 449 -5.67 20.52 -22.23
C PRO A 449 -4.38 20.42 -23.04
N GLU A 450 -3.87 21.54 -23.57
CA GLU A 450 -2.64 21.56 -24.37
C GLU A 450 -1.40 21.18 -23.54
N LEU A 451 -1.28 21.68 -22.31
CA LEU A 451 -0.19 21.34 -21.40
C LEU A 451 -0.24 19.86 -21.01
N ARG A 452 -1.45 19.36 -20.73
CA ARG A 452 -1.67 17.96 -20.38
C ARG A 452 -1.27 17.03 -21.52
N ASP A 453 -1.61 17.36 -22.77
CA ASP A 453 -1.25 16.58 -23.95
C ASP A 453 0.27 16.58 -24.18
N GLU A 454 0.91 17.73 -24.00
CA GLU A 454 2.37 17.88 -24.09
C GLU A 454 3.10 17.03 -23.04
N ILE A 455 2.66 17.06 -21.78
CA ILE A 455 3.22 16.21 -20.70
C ILE A 455 2.98 14.74 -21.02
N SER A 456 1.79 14.39 -21.48
CA SER A 456 1.40 13.02 -21.83
C SER A 456 2.31 12.45 -22.92
N GLN A 457 2.50 13.18 -24.02
CA GLN A 457 3.35 12.76 -25.14
C GLN A 457 4.81 12.57 -24.69
N ARG A 458 5.32 13.46 -23.83
CA ARG A 458 6.68 13.36 -23.30
C ARG A 458 6.85 12.19 -22.36
N LEU A 459 5.88 11.96 -21.48
CA LEU A 459 5.88 10.85 -20.54
C LEU A 459 5.88 9.50 -21.26
N GLU A 460 5.17 9.39 -22.39
CA GLU A 460 5.19 8.19 -23.22
C GLU A 460 6.58 7.87 -23.78
N ARG A 461 7.37 8.89 -24.15
CA ARG A 461 8.74 8.73 -24.67
C ARG A 461 9.73 8.28 -23.59
N VAL A 462 9.46 8.65 -22.34
CA VAL A 462 10.31 8.37 -21.17
C VAL A 462 10.06 6.98 -20.58
N SER A 463 8.94 6.32 -20.88
CA SER A 463 8.70 4.94 -20.45
C SER A 463 9.82 3.99 -20.91
N LEU A 464 10.41 3.31 -19.94
CA LEU A 464 11.56 2.42 -20.15
C LEU A 464 11.20 0.93 -20.17
N ASN A 465 9.97 0.57 -19.82
CA ASN A 465 9.59 -0.83 -19.74
C ASN A 465 9.01 -1.29 -21.10
N PRO A 466 9.63 -2.27 -21.77
CA PRO A 466 9.14 -2.78 -23.04
C PRO A 466 7.74 -3.40 -22.96
N LEU A 467 7.26 -3.72 -21.75
CA LEU A 467 5.96 -4.36 -21.50
C LEU A 467 4.79 -3.37 -21.28
N GLU A 468 5.08 -2.07 -21.12
CA GLU A 468 4.04 -1.05 -20.89
C GLU A 468 3.22 -0.76 -22.16
N ASN A 469 1.95 -0.39 -21.98
CA ASN A 469 1.09 0.09 -23.07
C ASN A 469 0.91 1.62 -22.95
N GLY A 470 0.57 2.29 -24.04
CA GLY A 470 0.17 3.71 -24.02
C GLY A 470 -1.18 3.95 -23.37
N MET A 471 -1.46 5.20 -22.98
CA MET A 471 -2.64 5.52 -22.15
C MET A 471 -3.97 5.16 -22.82
N GLU A 472 -4.14 5.51 -24.10
CA GLU A 472 -5.33 5.14 -24.88
C GLU A 472 -5.51 3.62 -25.01
N ALA A 473 -4.39 2.90 -25.25
CA ALA A 473 -4.40 1.44 -25.32
C ALA A 473 -4.75 0.82 -23.97
N GLU A 474 -4.24 1.37 -22.86
CA GLU A 474 -4.58 0.93 -21.51
C GLU A 474 -6.06 1.14 -21.19
N ALA A 475 -6.63 2.30 -21.56
CA ALA A 475 -8.06 2.59 -21.38
C ALA A 475 -8.94 1.61 -22.18
N LYS A 476 -8.60 1.35 -23.45
CA LYS A 476 -9.29 0.35 -24.28
C LYS A 476 -9.18 -1.06 -23.69
N LEU A 477 -7.97 -1.48 -23.32
CA LEU A 477 -7.72 -2.80 -22.73
C LEU A 477 -8.44 -2.98 -21.40
N ALA A 478 -8.56 -1.92 -20.60
CA ALA A 478 -9.28 -1.96 -19.33
C ALA A 478 -10.77 -2.27 -19.52
N ARG A 479 -11.42 -1.63 -20.50
CA ARG A 479 -12.83 -1.94 -20.86
C ARG A 479 -12.98 -3.38 -21.35
N GLU A 480 -12.08 -3.84 -22.22
CA GLU A 480 -12.11 -5.22 -22.72
C GLU A 480 -11.84 -6.25 -21.61
N GLN A 481 -10.91 -5.96 -20.69
CA GLN A 481 -10.65 -6.81 -19.53
C GLN A 481 -11.81 -6.86 -18.56
N TYR A 482 -12.49 -5.74 -18.33
CA TYR A 482 -13.68 -5.70 -17.50
C TYR A 482 -14.79 -6.57 -18.09
N ALA A 483 -15.06 -6.44 -19.40
CA ALA A 483 -16.02 -7.28 -20.09
C ALA A 483 -15.65 -8.77 -20.00
N ALA A 484 -14.36 -9.11 -20.15
CA ALA A 484 -13.87 -10.48 -19.98
C ALA A 484 -13.97 -10.98 -18.53
N LEU A 485 -13.82 -10.09 -17.54
CA LEU A 485 -13.97 -10.44 -16.13
C LEU A 485 -15.44 -10.68 -15.78
N LEU A 486 -16.36 -9.85 -16.27
CA LEU A 486 -17.80 -10.06 -16.10
C LEU A 486 -18.27 -11.36 -16.76
N SER A 487 -17.82 -11.65 -17.98
CA SER A 487 -18.14 -12.92 -18.64
C SER A 487 -17.57 -14.12 -17.88
N TYR A 488 -16.35 -14.00 -17.35
CA TYR A 488 -15.75 -15.01 -16.48
C TYR A 488 -16.51 -15.16 -15.15
N ALA A 489 -17.08 -14.09 -14.61
CA ALA A 489 -17.87 -14.10 -13.38
C ALA A 489 -19.22 -14.83 -13.55
N GLN A 490 -19.82 -14.76 -14.74
CA GLN A 490 -21.10 -15.40 -15.05
C GLN A 490 -20.96 -16.89 -15.40
N ARG A 491 -19.77 -17.32 -15.86
CA ARG A 491 -19.51 -18.71 -16.25
C ARG A 491 -19.47 -19.64 -15.04
N ALA A 492 -20.16 -20.77 -15.11
CA ALA A 492 -20.13 -21.80 -14.06
C ALA A 492 -18.70 -22.36 -13.81
N ASP A 493 -17.91 -22.52 -14.86
CA ASP A 493 -16.51 -22.96 -14.80
C ASP A 493 -15.50 -21.81 -14.55
N GLY A 494 -16.01 -20.58 -14.44
CA GLY A 494 -15.24 -19.36 -14.29
C GLY A 494 -14.97 -18.98 -12.84
N LEU A 495 -15.35 -17.75 -12.46
CA LEU A 495 -15.10 -17.20 -11.13
C LEU A 495 -15.78 -17.98 -9.99
N PRO A 496 -17.03 -18.47 -10.13
CA PRO A 496 -17.66 -19.35 -9.14
C PRO A 496 -16.85 -20.63 -8.88
N ALA A 497 -16.38 -21.30 -9.94
CA ALA A 497 -15.52 -22.47 -9.80
C ALA A 497 -14.16 -22.13 -9.21
N GLN A 498 -13.62 -20.94 -9.50
CA GLN A 498 -12.39 -20.45 -8.86
C GLN A 498 -12.59 -20.24 -7.36
N LEU A 499 -13.65 -19.55 -6.94
CA LEU A 499 -14.02 -19.41 -5.52
C LEU A 499 -14.17 -20.75 -4.83
N ALA A 500 -14.86 -21.72 -5.45
CA ALA A 500 -15.00 -23.07 -4.91
C ALA A 500 -13.65 -23.81 -4.80
N ARG A 501 -12.71 -23.59 -5.73
CA ARG A 501 -11.35 -24.14 -5.64
C ARG A 501 -10.54 -23.49 -4.51
N ASP A 502 -10.71 -22.18 -4.32
CA ASP A 502 -10.01 -21.41 -3.31
C ASP A 502 -10.49 -21.78 -1.91
N ARG A 503 -11.80 -21.83 -1.68
CA ARG A 503 -12.41 -22.32 -0.42
C ARG A 503 -11.91 -23.73 -0.06
N ARG A 504 -11.82 -24.64 -1.04
CA ARG A 504 -11.27 -25.99 -0.83
C ARG A 504 -9.78 -25.99 -0.48
N ALA A 505 -9.01 -24.99 -0.92
CA ALA A 505 -7.64 -24.82 -0.48
C ALA A 505 -7.56 -24.25 0.96
N GLU A 506 -8.53 -23.45 1.40
CA GLU A 506 -8.62 -22.95 2.78
C GLU A 506 -9.02 -24.01 3.80
N MET A 507 -9.70 -25.05 3.34
CA MET A 507 -10.09 -26.20 4.16
C MET A 507 -8.91 -27.12 4.52
N VAL A 508 -7.81 -27.05 3.76
CA VAL A 508 -6.61 -27.87 3.98
C VAL A 508 -6.09 -27.79 5.43
N PRO A 509 -5.89 -26.60 6.03
CA PRO A 509 -5.45 -26.51 7.42
C PRO A 509 -6.43 -27.06 8.45
N LEU A 510 -7.73 -27.21 8.11
CA LEU A 510 -8.74 -27.75 9.02
C LEU A 510 -8.62 -29.27 9.13
N LYS A 511 -8.27 -29.94 8.04
CA LYS A 511 -8.11 -31.40 7.99
C LYS A 511 -6.68 -31.86 8.29
N HIS A 512 -5.69 -31.06 7.93
CA HIS A 512 -4.29 -31.43 8.03
C HIS A 512 -3.53 -30.67 9.11
N GLY A 513 -2.74 -31.40 9.89
CA GLY A 513 -1.79 -30.81 10.83
C GLY A 513 -0.67 -30.01 10.14
N LYS A 514 0.09 -29.27 10.94
CA LYS A 514 1.16 -28.37 10.45
C LYS A 514 2.17 -29.04 9.52
N THR A 515 2.52 -30.30 9.78
CA THR A 515 3.46 -31.08 8.95
C THR A 515 2.90 -31.36 7.55
N GLY A 516 1.64 -31.78 7.47
CA GLY A 516 0.95 -32.00 6.19
C GLY A 516 0.82 -30.70 5.37
N GLN A 517 0.48 -29.59 6.04
CA GLN A 517 0.40 -28.28 5.39
C GLN A 517 1.74 -27.86 4.77
N VAL A 518 2.86 -28.06 5.47
CA VAL A 518 4.20 -27.77 4.95
C VAL A 518 4.53 -28.64 3.75
N PHE A 519 4.20 -29.93 3.79
CA PHE A 519 4.39 -30.84 2.66
C PHE A 519 3.63 -30.36 1.43
N PHE A 520 2.33 -30.05 1.54
CA PHE A 520 1.53 -29.59 0.40
C PHE A 520 2.02 -28.26 -0.19
N ARG A 521 2.49 -27.34 0.65
CA ARG A 521 3.12 -26.09 0.20
C ARG A 521 4.39 -26.38 -0.61
N LEU A 522 5.21 -27.32 -0.15
CA LEU A 522 6.42 -27.73 -0.85
C LEU A 522 6.09 -28.44 -2.17
N SER A 523 5.09 -29.33 -2.19
CA SER A 523 4.64 -29.99 -3.42
C SER A 523 4.14 -28.99 -4.46
N ASN A 524 3.39 -27.97 -4.05
CA ASN A 524 2.96 -26.89 -4.94
C ASN A 524 4.16 -26.13 -5.54
N LEU A 525 5.16 -25.85 -4.70
CA LEU A 525 6.38 -25.19 -5.12
C LEU A 525 7.19 -26.03 -6.12
N LEU A 526 7.42 -27.30 -5.80
CA LEU A 526 8.20 -28.24 -6.61
C LEU A 526 7.54 -28.55 -7.96
N THR A 527 6.22 -28.46 -8.03
CA THR A 527 5.44 -28.63 -9.26
C THR A 527 5.17 -27.31 -9.99
N PHE A 528 5.87 -26.23 -9.63
CA PHE A 528 5.74 -24.92 -10.28
C PHE A 528 4.30 -24.36 -10.28
N GLY A 529 3.51 -24.65 -9.25
CA GLY A 529 2.12 -24.21 -9.18
C GLY A 529 1.11 -25.19 -9.79
N ILE A 530 1.57 -26.27 -10.44
CA ILE A 530 0.69 -27.21 -11.13
C ILE A 530 -0.14 -28.01 -10.11
N TYR A 531 0.47 -28.39 -8.98
CA TYR A 531 -0.22 -29.09 -7.90
C TYR A 531 -0.63 -28.13 -6.78
N THR A 532 -1.91 -27.86 -6.63
CA THR A 532 -2.45 -27.22 -5.42
C THR A 532 -3.34 -28.23 -4.70
N HIS A 533 -2.96 -28.60 -3.48
CA HIS A 533 -3.80 -29.48 -2.66
C HIS A 533 -5.10 -28.78 -2.28
N ARG A 534 -6.22 -29.49 -2.41
CA ARG A 534 -7.57 -28.98 -2.18
C ARG A 534 -8.40 -30.08 -1.54
N GLU A 535 -9.16 -29.73 -0.53
CA GLU A 535 -10.10 -30.66 0.11
C GLU A 535 -11.38 -30.83 -0.69
N GLU A 536 -12.19 -31.81 -0.30
CA GLU A 536 -13.57 -31.94 -0.76
C GLU A 536 -14.50 -31.00 0.03
N ALA A 537 -15.40 -30.32 -0.67
CA ALA A 537 -16.35 -29.38 -0.08
C ALA A 537 -17.60 -30.12 0.45
N THR A 538 -17.44 -30.84 1.55
CA THR A 538 -18.60 -31.40 2.27
C THR A 538 -19.32 -30.30 3.06
N PRO A 539 -20.64 -30.43 3.34
CA PRO A 539 -21.38 -29.45 4.14
C PRO A 539 -20.70 -29.17 5.49
N GLN A 540 -20.23 -30.22 6.17
CA GLN A 540 -19.51 -30.11 7.44
C GLN A 540 -18.20 -29.31 7.31
N MET A 541 -17.45 -29.47 6.21
CA MET A 541 -16.22 -28.71 5.99
C MET A 541 -16.50 -27.24 5.67
N LEU A 542 -17.62 -26.93 5.02
CA LEU A 542 -18.06 -25.55 4.79
C LEU A 542 -18.40 -24.85 6.10
N GLU A 543 -19.17 -25.49 6.98
CA GLU A 543 -19.48 -24.98 8.32
C GLU A 543 -18.21 -24.76 9.15
N GLN A 544 -17.28 -25.71 9.14
CA GLN A 544 -15.99 -25.56 9.82
C GLN A 544 -15.15 -24.42 9.25
N MET A 545 -15.16 -24.23 7.93
CA MET A 545 -14.47 -23.12 7.27
C MET A 545 -15.09 -21.78 7.64
N GLU A 546 -16.41 -21.66 7.62
CA GLU A 546 -17.13 -20.46 8.05
C GLU A 546 -16.76 -20.11 9.50
N LEU A 547 -16.85 -21.09 10.41
CA LEU A 547 -16.46 -20.92 11.80
C LEU A 547 -15.00 -20.48 11.93
N ALA A 548 -14.10 -21.07 11.15
CA ALA A 548 -12.68 -20.72 11.15
C ALA A 548 -12.43 -19.28 10.67
N ARG A 549 -13.19 -18.78 9.69
CA ARG A 549 -13.09 -17.38 9.24
C ARG A 549 -13.54 -16.41 10.33
N ARG A 550 -14.72 -16.66 10.92
CA ARG A 550 -15.26 -15.83 12.02
C ARG A 550 -14.33 -15.85 13.24
N LEU A 551 -13.79 -17.03 13.57
CA LEU A 551 -12.77 -17.15 14.61
C LEU A 551 -11.55 -16.30 14.29
N SER A 552 -11.02 -16.37 13.07
CA SER A 552 -9.88 -15.54 12.65
C SER A 552 -10.18 -14.04 12.76
N TYR A 553 -11.41 -13.61 12.44
CA TYR A 553 -11.85 -12.23 12.60
C TYR A 553 -11.77 -11.78 14.07
N HIS A 554 -12.38 -12.51 15.00
CA HIS A 554 -12.37 -12.17 16.43
C HIS A 554 -10.98 -12.32 17.07
N GLU A 555 -10.18 -13.30 16.63
CA GLU A 555 -8.78 -13.44 17.05
C GLU A 555 -7.96 -12.20 16.68
N ARG A 556 -8.11 -11.71 15.45
CA ARG A 556 -7.43 -10.51 14.97
C ARG A 556 -7.82 -9.30 15.82
N TYR A 557 -9.13 -9.08 15.98
CA TYR A 557 -9.67 -7.97 16.77
C TYR A 557 -9.14 -7.97 18.21
N LEU A 558 -9.23 -9.09 18.92
CA LEU A 558 -8.75 -9.16 20.32
C LEU A 558 -7.24 -9.00 20.45
N ARG A 559 -6.47 -9.45 19.45
CA ARG A 559 -5.02 -9.22 19.41
C ARG A 559 -4.68 -7.75 19.20
N GLU A 560 -5.50 -7.00 18.48
CA GLU A 560 -5.37 -5.54 18.32
C GLU A 560 -5.73 -4.82 19.63
N VAL A 561 -6.85 -5.18 20.25
CA VAL A 561 -7.28 -4.66 21.56
C VAL A 561 -6.18 -4.86 22.60
N ALA A 562 -5.64 -6.07 22.73
CA ALA A 562 -4.57 -6.39 23.69
C ALA A 562 -3.27 -5.60 23.48
N ARG A 563 -3.03 -5.09 22.26
CA ARG A 563 -1.85 -4.30 21.91
C ARG A 563 -2.00 -2.81 22.16
N SER A 564 -3.22 -2.35 22.37
CA SER A 564 -3.54 -0.95 22.57
C SER A 564 -3.12 -0.45 23.97
N SER A 565 -3.46 0.81 24.25
CA SER A 565 -3.21 1.57 25.50
C SER A 565 -3.41 0.75 26.79
N PRO A 566 -2.78 1.13 27.92
CA PRO A 566 -2.93 0.43 29.19
C PRO A 566 -4.37 0.26 29.71
N VAL A 567 -5.30 1.16 29.36
CA VAL A 567 -6.72 1.08 29.77
C VAL A 567 -7.58 0.87 28.53
N ILE A 568 -8.23 -0.29 28.44
CA ILE A 568 -8.93 -0.76 27.23
C ILE A 568 -10.24 0.02 27.02
N GLU A 569 -10.96 0.27 28.10
CA GLU A 569 -12.27 0.94 28.15
C GLU A 569 -12.22 2.38 27.61
N VAL A 570 -11.04 3.00 27.62
CA VAL A 570 -10.85 4.38 27.16
C VAL A 570 -10.71 4.44 25.64
N VAL A 571 -10.14 3.42 25.02
CA VAL A 571 -9.76 3.44 23.60
C VAL A 571 -10.72 2.64 22.74
N TRP A 572 -11.36 1.61 23.30
CA TRP A 572 -12.17 0.66 22.55
C TRP A 572 -13.63 0.67 22.99
N ASN A 573 -14.50 0.35 22.04
CA ASN A 573 -15.89 0.05 22.34
C ASN A 573 -15.99 -1.30 23.08
N MET A 574 -16.32 -1.27 24.36
CA MET A 574 -16.41 -2.46 25.19
C MET A 574 -17.51 -3.43 24.75
N ASP A 575 -18.52 -2.99 24.01
CA ASP A 575 -19.55 -3.88 23.46
C ASP A 575 -18.97 -4.83 22.41
N GLU A 576 -18.12 -4.32 21.53
CA GLU A 576 -17.43 -5.11 20.52
C GLU A 576 -16.36 -6.04 21.12
N VAL A 577 -15.66 -5.57 22.16
CA VAL A 577 -14.72 -6.38 22.93
C VAL A 577 -15.44 -7.54 23.59
N ARG A 578 -16.56 -7.29 24.29
CA ARG A 578 -17.38 -8.34 24.91
C ARG A 578 -17.93 -9.30 23.86
N ARG A 579 -18.47 -8.81 22.75
CA ARG A 579 -18.95 -9.63 21.62
C ARG A 579 -17.87 -10.58 21.10
N SER A 580 -16.66 -10.08 20.90
CA SER A 580 -15.55 -10.89 20.41
C SER A 580 -15.05 -11.88 21.46
N LEU A 581 -14.97 -11.49 22.74
CA LEU A 581 -14.62 -12.40 23.83
C LEU A 581 -15.67 -13.50 24.00
N GLN A 582 -16.95 -13.17 23.87
CA GLN A 582 -18.06 -14.13 23.91
C GLN A 582 -17.94 -15.14 22.77
N PHE A 583 -17.68 -14.69 21.55
CA PHE A 583 -17.47 -15.60 20.42
C PHE A 583 -16.33 -16.59 20.69
N ILE A 584 -15.21 -16.12 21.27
CA ILE A 584 -14.09 -17.00 21.67
C ILE A 584 -14.47 -17.95 22.81
N ALA A 585 -15.27 -17.51 23.78
CA ALA A 585 -15.76 -18.36 24.86
C ALA A 585 -16.65 -19.51 24.36
N GLU A 586 -17.42 -19.28 23.31
CA GLU A 586 -18.33 -20.27 22.72
C GLU A 586 -17.61 -21.17 21.69
N ASN A 587 -16.79 -20.58 20.82
CA ASN A 587 -16.27 -21.22 19.60
C ASN A 587 -14.73 -21.36 19.58
N GLY A 588 -14.02 -20.86 20.58
CA GLY A 588 -12.55 -20.73 20.57
C GLY A 588 -11.74 -22.01 20.76
N GLN A 589 -12.31 -23.21 20.60
CA GLN A 589 -11.59 -24.47 20.85
C GLN A 589 -10.31 -24.60 20.02
N GLN A 590 -10.36 -24.13 18.77
CA GLN A 590 -9.24 -24.14 17.83
C GLN A 590 -8.41 -22.85 17.85
N ALA A 591 -8.67 -21.93 18.78
CA ALA A 591 -8.05 -20.62 18.73
C ALA A 591 -6.53 -20.68 18.95
N SER A 592 -5.83 -19.71 18.37
CA SER A 592 -4.37 -19.71 18.40
C SER A 592 -3.79 -19.44 19.80
N SER A 593 -2.55 -19.89 20.02
CA SER A 593 -1.79 -19.58 21.24
C SER A 593 -1.52 -18.09 21.42
N ARG A 594 -1.53 -17.30 20.34
CA ARG A 594 -1.38 -15.84 20.39
C ARG A 594 -2.66 -15.18 20.90
N THR A 595 -3.81 -15.72 20.54
CA THR A 595 -5.11 -15.26 21.04
C THR A 595 -5.26 -15.55 22.51
N ALA A 596 -4.85 -16.74 22.98
CA ALA A 596 -4.81 -17.03 24.42
C ALA A 596 -4.03 -15.96 25.21
N LYS A 597 -2.85 -15.57 24.73
CA LYS A 597 -2.06 -14.49 25.33
C LYS A 597 -2.77 -13.14 25.29
N ALA A 598 -3.42 -12.81 24.18
CA ALA A 598 -4.17 -11.57 24.03
C ALA A 598 -5.34 -11.50 25.02
N VAL A 599 -6.12 -12.58 25.13
CA VAL A 599 -7.24 -12.68 26.08
C VAL A 599 -6.77 -12.54 27.53
N ALA A 600 -5.65 -13.17 27.90
CA ALA A 600 -5.07 -13.02 29.23
C ALA A 600 -4.56 -11.59 29.50
N GLN A 601 -4.01 -10.92 28.49
CA GLN A 601 -3.60 -9.51 28.58
C GLN A 601 -4.81 -8.58 28.74
N ILE A 602 -5.91 -8.84 28.01
CA ILE A 602 -7.15 -8.08 28.15
C ILE A 602 -7.69 -8.21 29.57
N PHE A 603 -7.76 -9.43 30.11
CA PHE A 603 -8.19 -9.67 31.50
C PHE A 603 -7.43 -8.82 32.52
N GLN A 604 -6.11 -8.67 32.35
CA GLN A 604 -5.27 -7.89 33.27
C GLN A 604 -5.47 -6.37 33.13
N ARG A 605 -5.95 -5.89 31.97
CA ARG A 605 -6.01 -4.47 31.62
C ARG A 605 -7.42 -3.88 31.59
N THR A 606 -8.44 -4.73 31.74
CA THR A 606 -9.83 -4.31 31.81
C THR A 606 -10.32 -4.33 33.25
N GLU A 607 -11.15 -3.37 33.64
CA GLU A 607 -11.90 -3.34 34.89
C GLU A 607 -13.33 -3.87 34.71
N ASP A 608 -13.79 -4.03 33.47
CA ASP A 608 -15.11 -4.57 33.16
C ASP A 608 -15.24 -6.03 33.60
N ALA A 609 -16.17 -6.27 34.54
CA ALA A 609 -16.33 -7.58 35.17
C ALA A 609 -16.85 -8.65 34.18
N GLU A 610 -17.69 -8.25 33.22
CA GLU A 610 -18.22 -9.17 32.22
C GLU A 610 -17.12 -9.60 31.24
N ALA A 611 -16.33 -8.65 30.72
CA ALA A 611 -15.17 -8.91 29.89
C ALA A 611 -14.17 -9.83 30.61
N ARG A 612 -13.88 -9.59 31.90
CA ARG A 612 -13.03 -10.49 32.69
C ARG A 612 -13.59 -11.92 32.75
N ARG A 613 -14.89 -12.07 32.98
CA ARG A 613 -15.55 -13.39 32.99
C ARG A 613 -15.45 -14.06 31.61
N LEU A 614 -15.73 -13.34 30.54
CA LEU A 614 -15.61 -13.84 29.16
C LEU A 614 -14.17 -14.19 28.80
N CYS A 615 -13.18 -13.44 29.28
CA CYS A 615 -11.76 -13.80 29.11
C CYS A 615 -11.44 -15.15 29.76
N LEU A 616 -11.91 -15.41 30.98
CA LEU A 616 -11.69 -16.69 31.65
C LEU A 616 -12.41 -17.84 30.94
N ALA A 617 -13.65 -17.62 30.51
CA ALA A 617 -14.41 -18.60 29.72
C ALA A 617 -13.73 -18.88 28.37
N GLY A 618 -13.21 -17.84 27.71
CA GLY A 618 -12.38 -17.94 26.51
C GLY A 618 -11.11 -18.76 26.73
N LEU A 619 -10.30 -18.43 27.74
CA LEU A 619 -9.10 -19.20 28.10
C LEU A 619 -9.41 -20.65 28.48
N TYR A 620 -10.56 -20.88 29.11
CA TYR A 620 -11.06 -22.22 29.38
C TYR A 620 -11.37 -22.98 28.07
N ARG A 621 -12.09 -22.34 27.15
CA ARG A 621 -12.52 -22.93 25.87
C ARG A 621 -11.35 -23.24 24.95
N ILE A 622 -10.33 -22.38 24.91
CA ILE A 622 -9.17 -22.54 24.04
C ILE A 622 -8.37 -23.79 24.43
N ASN A 623 -8.39 -24.82 23.58
CA ASN A 623 -7.79 -26.12 23.86
C ASN A 623 -6.31 -26.17 23.42
N ASN A 624 -5.46 -25.37 24.06
CA ASN A 624 -4.03 -25.40 23.85
C ASN A 624 -3.23 -25.14 25.14
N GLU A 625 -1.97 -25.60 25.17
CA GLU A 625 -1.10 -25.47 26.34
C GLU A 625 -0.87 -24.01 26.75
N ALA A 626 -0.88 -23.08 25.79
CA ALA A 626 -0.65 -21.67 26.06
C ALA A 626 -1.79 -21.07 26.90
N ALA A 627 -3.05 -21.39 26.60
CA ALA A 627 -4.20 -20.90 27.37
C ALA A 627 -4.15 -21.33 28.83
N LYS A 628 -3.79 -22.60 29.08
CA LYS A 628 -3.69 -23.16 30.43
C LYS A 628 -2.52 -22.58 31.21
N LYS A 629 -1.40 -22.35 30.51
CA LYS A 629 -0.26 -21.62 31.06
C LYS A 629 -0.63 -20.19 31.47
N GLU A 630 -1.34 -19.45 30.63
CA GLU A 630 -1.77 -18.07 30.95
C GLU A 630 -2.79 -18.06 32.10
N MET A 631 -3.74 -19.00 32.15
CA MET A 631 -4.64 -19.14 33.30
C MET A 631 -3.88 -19.40 34.60
N LEU A 632 -2.90 -20.30 34.58
CA LEU A 632 -2.06 -20.58 35.74
C LEU A 632 -1.26 -19.35 36.18
N ALA A 633 -0.77 -18.55 35.22
CA ALA A 633 -0.09 -17.30 35.50
C ALA A 633 -1.03 -16.27 36.16
N LEU A 634 -2.28 -16.17 35.70
CA LEU A 634 -3.31 -15.32 36.31
C LEU A 634 -3.66 -15.77 37.74
N TYR A 635 -3.79 -17.08 37.96
CA TYR A 635 -4.07 -17.63 39.29
C TYR A 635 -2.98 -17.26 40.31
N ARG A 636 -1.72 -17.31 39.89
CA ARG A 636 -0.55 -17.00 40.71
C ARG A 636 -0.31 -15.50 40.92
N ASN A 637 -1.05 -14.64 40.24
CA ASN A 637 -0.84 -13.20 40.34
C ASN A 637 -1.61 -12.63 41.54
N ASP A 638 -0.88 -12.14 42.54
CA ASP A 638 -1.45 -11.59 43.78
C ASP A 638 -2.28 -10.31 43.55
N GLN A 639 -2.09 -9.63 42.42
CA GLN A 639 -2.90 -8.46 42.04
C GLN A 639 -4.31 -8.84 41.56
N VAL A 640 -4.57 -10.13 41.29
CA VAL A 640 -5.88 -10.61 40.86
C VAL A 640 -6.75 -10.86 42.10
N ALA A 641 -7.93 -10.23 42.14
CA ALA A 641 -8.87 -10.38 43.26
C ALA A 641 -9.20 -11.86 43.54
N SER A 642 -9.43 -12.19 44.81
CA SER A 642 -9.68 -13.57 45.26
C SER A 642 -10.86 -14.23 44.55
N THR A 643 -11.91 -13.48 44.24
CA THR A 643 -13.09 -13.95 43.49
C THR A 643 -12.71 -14.51 42.12
N TRP A 644 -11.84 -13.81 41.38
CA TRP A 644 -11.35 -14.27 40.08
C TRP A 644 -10.41 -15.46 40.20
N ARG A 645 -9.54 -15.49 41.23
CA ARG A 645 -8.65 -16.63 41.47
C ARG A 645 -9.42 -17.92 41.75
N LEU A 646 -10.54 -17.85 42.46
CA LEU A 646 -11.44 -18.99 42.69
C LEU A 646 -12.03 -19.52 41.37
N LEU A 647 -12.56 -18.64 40.52
CA LEU A 647 -13.08 -19.04 39.20
C LEU A 647 -12.00 -19.64 38.30
N ILE A 648 -10.78 -19.09 38.33
CA ILE A 648 -9.65 -19.65 37.57
C ILE A 648 -9.32 -21.06 38.06
N ALA A 649 -9.27 -21.28 39.38
CA ALA A 649 -8.99 -22.59 39.96
C ALA A 649 -10.05 -23.63 39.56
N GLU A 650 -11.33 -23.24 39.56
CA GLU A 650 -12.43 -24.09 39.09
C GLU A 650 -12.27 -24.48 37.61
N HIS A 651 -12.01 -23.50 36.74
CA HIS A 651 -11.78 -23.77 35.33
C HIS A 651 -10.54 -24.65 35.09
N LEU A 652 -9.46 -24.47 35.84
CA LEU A 652 -8.28 -25.35 35.77
C LEU A 652 -8.60 -26.78 36.24
N ARG A 653 -9.42 -26.94 37.29
CA ARG A 653 -9.91 -28.24 37.76
C ARG A 653 -10.70 -28.95 36.67
N ASN A 654 -11.65 -28.24 36.05
CA ASN A 654 -12.50 -28.81 35.01
C ASN A 654 -11.71 -29.14 33.75
N ALA A 655 -10.73 -28.31 33.37
CA ALA A 655 -9.86 -28.58 32.22
C ALA A 655 -9.03 -29.86 32.39
N MET A 656 -8.59 -30.17 33.63
CA MET A 656 -7.93 -31.44 33.94
C MET A 656 -8.88 -32.63 33.86
N ARG A 657 -10.13 -32.48 34.33
CA ARG A 657 -11.16 -33.53 34.27
C ARG A 657 -11.58 -33.85 32.83
N GLU A 658 -11.62 -32.84 31.97
CA GLU A 658 -11.98 -32.95 30.55
C GLU A 658 -10.80 -33.33 29.65
N GLU A 659 -9.64 -33.69 30.21
CA GLU A 659 -8.43 -34.07 29.46
C GLU A 659 -8.01 -33.04 28.40
N GLN A 660 -8.18 -31.75 28.70
CA GLN A 660 -7.74 -30.69 27.80
C GLN A 660 -6.22 -30.67 27.65
N ARG A 661 -5.72 -30.10 26.54
CA ARG A 661 -4.28 -30.05 26.24
C ARG A 661 -3.53 -29.17 27.23
N ILE A 662 -2.91 -29.80 28.23
CA ILE A 662 -2.15 -29.15 29.30
C ILE A 662 -0.70 -29.66 29.25
N ASN A 663 0.26 -28.75 29.44
CA ASN A 663 1.66 -29.13 29.54
C ASN A 663 1.86 -30.03 30.78
N PRO A 664 2.56 -31.18 30.70
CA PRO A 664 2.71 -32.09 31.84
C PRO A 664 3.29 -31.45 33.10
N LYS A 665 4.14 -30.41 32.95
CA LYS A 665 4.67 -29.65 34.10
C LYS A 665 3.58 -28.81 34.77
N ASP A 666 2.73 -28.16 33.97
CA ASP A 666 1.65 -27.32 34.46
C ASP A 666 0.53 -28.18 35.08
N ALA A 667 0.25 -29.37 34.51
CA ALA A 667 -0.71 -30.32 35.07
C ALA A 667 -0.34 -30.74 36.50
N LYS A 668 0.94 -31.04 36.77
CA LYS A 668 1.43 -31.36 38.13
C LYS A 668 1.21 -30.21 39.10
N VAL A 669 1.47 -28.98 38.65
CA VAL A 669 1.23 -27.79 39.45
C VAL A 669 -0.26 -27.64 39.75
N ILE A 670 -1.13 -27.75 38.74
CA ILE A 670 -2.58 -27.63 38.90
C ILE A 670 -3.08 -28.66 39.92
N LEU A 671 -2.65 -29.92 39.81
CA LEU A 671 -3.01 -30.97 40.77
C LEU A 671 -2.56 -30.63 42.20
N SER A 672 -1.36 -30.08 42.38
CA SER A 672 -0.89 -29.67 43.71
C SER A 672 -1.65 -28.47 44.30
N MET A 673 -2.19 -27.60 43.45
CA MET A 673 -2.89 -26.38 43.87
C MET A 673 -4.39 -26.58 44.06
N VAL A 674 -4.97 -27.54 43.34
CA VAL A 674 -6.42 -27.72 43.18
C VAL A 674 -6.92 -29.06 43.75
N GLY A 675 -5.99 -29.97 44.11
CA GLY A 675 -6.23 -31.24 44.79
C GLY A 675 -6.33 -31.15 46.31
N GLN A 676 -6.29 -29.92 46.86
CA GLN A 676 -6.85 -29.56 48.17
C GLN A 676 -8.24 -28.96 47.94
#